data_AF-A0A499UP75-F1
#
_entry.id   AF-A0A499UP75-F1
#
_cell.length_a   1.000
_cell.length_b   1.000
_cell.length_c   1.000
_cell.angle_alpha   90.00
_cell.angle_beta   90.00
_cell.angle_gamma   90.00
#
_symmetry.space_group_name_H-M   'P 1'
#
loop_
_entity.id
_entity.type
_entity.pdbx_description
1 polymer ?
#
loop_
_entity_poly.entity_id
_entity_poly.type
_entity_poly.pdbx_seq_one_letter_code
_entity_poly.pdbx_strand_id
1 'polypeptide(L)'
;MDFAFGPEDERFRTEARDWLAEHFAGPFAALKQEPGGHPGEARGDMTARRAWERELGTGGWIGLGWDRTDGAYGNRAATLTQQVVWAEEYARAGAPGRLGHIGENLLAPTLLAHGDSAQRARFLPPIARGEELWCQGYSEPDAGSDLAGLWTRAVRDPGEGTYRITGQKIWTSLAHEADWCFVLARTEEGSQRHHGLSFLLVPMDQPGRIEVRPIRQLTGTSEFNEVFFDGAVARAEHLVGGAGHGWRVAMSLLAVERGVSTLVQQIGFAQELSRVVRLALETGAAEEPVLRDRLIRQWAELKAMRWNALRTLGAAQNPTPNPARDSAARGPARTTHGTPPRGRAPPMTSPGERGPPGRRPTRSRPAGPRRAQRRQAAVGRLASAARRAGRAGERRRGRTRPGALDRRPAVRTRRLPTSLPLLPRRHHLRRLGRDPAHHHRRARTSPPQGITPMTKTYAHWIGGSWRDPGNGHYPVINPATEETVGHAPEADPADVDAAVRAARAAYDGWSRTASRERAAVLDRVADLLAEHAPDLVPLVQAETGATLRVTSSLQVPPAIDRFRRYARGALEPDTVPLAPLPMAATPLAPGGLIGAAAVRRPLGVVACITSYNFPLTNLAGKVAPALAMGNTVVAKPAPQDPLCCLELGPLLKEAGLPDGAFNVVTGSRAAAGEALVAHPGVDMVSFTGSTAVGKKIAESAGRSMKRTLMELGGKGAAIVLGDADERAIASAVGAVGSTFSFHSGQICTAPTRVLVHRSLYEKVIAALTHYAESLKIGDPVDNSTIVGPLISAAQRDRVEAYVSGARDQGARIVVGGERPAHKPGFYVAPTLIADADPAMTVAREELFGPVVVALPFDDEDEAVRIADATPYGLYDYVFSADAGRAWTLAARLRSGNVGINTAQRHPETPFGGFKESGVGRDGGSFGLHAYSELQSLVWVS
;
A
#
# COMPACT_ATOMS: atom_id res chain seq x y z
N MET A 1 -17.63 19.70 -0.23
CA MET A 1 -18.36 19.78 -1.50
C MET A 1 -19.72 19.16 -1.26
N ASP A 2 -20.79 19.92 -1.48
CA ASP A 2 -22.17 19.43 -1.33
C ASP A 2 -22.60 18.81 -2.66
N PHE A 3 -22.85 17.50 -2.67
CA PHE A 3 -23.35 16.76 -3.83
C PHE A 3 -24.87 16.51 -3.74
N ALA A 4 -25.58 17.27 -2.90
CA ALA A 4 -27.03 17.23 -2.87
C ALA A 4 -27.59 17.71 -4.21
N PHE A 5 -28.59 16.97 -4.73
CA PHE A 5 -29.33 17.39 -5.91
C PHE A 5 -30.18 18.62 -5.57
N GLY A 6 -29.91 19.73 -6.24
CA GLY A 6 -30.73 20.94 -6.15
C GLY A 6 -32.00 20.84 -7.00
N PRO A 7 -32.90 21.82 -6.92
CA PRO A 7 -34.11 21.87 -7.75
C PRO A 7 -33.80 21.84 -9.26
N GLU A 8 -32.65 22.37 -9.68
CA GLU A 8 -32.24 22.37 -11.09
C GLU A 8 -31.78 21.00 -11.58
N ASP A 9 -31.11 20.23 -10.71
CA ASP A 9 -30.71 18.85 -11.00
C ASP A 9 -31.93 17.92 -11.12
N GLU A 10 -32.97 18.14 -10.29
CA GLU A 10 -34.22 17.37 -10.36
C GLU A 10 -35.07 17.71 -11.61
N ARG A 11 -35.03 18.97 -12.07
CA ARG A 11 -35.62 19.32 -13.38
C ARG A 11 -34.89 18.61 -14.51
N PHE A 12 -33.56 18.65 -14.51
CA PHE A 12 -32.72 17.93 -15.48
C PHE A 12 -32.95 16.41 -15.44
N ARG A 13 -33.16 15.85 -14.24
CA ARG A 13 -33.51 14.42 -14.05
C ARG A 13 -34.83 14.07 -14.72
N THR A 14 -35.84 14.93 -14.57
CA THR A 14 -37.15 14.71 -15.17
C THR A 14 -37.06 14.78 -16.69
N GLU A 15 -36.36 15.78 -17.23
CA GLU A 15 -36.10 15.90 -18.67
C GLU A 15 -35.38 14.67 -19.25
N ALA A 16 -34.30 14.23 -18.60
CA ALA A 16 -33.56 13.03 -19.01
C ALA A 16 -34.43 11.78 -19.03
N ARG A 17 -35.26 11.61 -17.99
CA ARG A 17 -36.16 10.46 -17.85
C ARG A 17 -37.25 10.47 -18.91
N ASP A 18 -37.89 11.60 -19.13
CA ASP A 18 -38.99 11.74 -20.09
C ASP A 18 -38.46 11.52 -21.52
N TRP A 19 -37.31 12.10 -21.84
CA TRP A 19 -36.66 11.88 -23.13
C TRP A 19 -36.30 10.40 -23.35
N LEU A 20 -35.71 9.73 -22.35
CA LEU A 20 -35.40 8.30 -22.45
C LEU A 20 -36.67 7.47 -22.60
N ALA A 21 -37.76 7.79 -21.89
CA ALA A 21 -39.01 7.06 -21.99
C ALA A 21 -39.67 7.18 -23.39
N GLU A 22 -39.55 8.35 -24.03
CA GLU A 22 -40.08 8.61 -25.36
C GLU A 22 -39.20 8.00 -26.47
N HIS A 23 -37.88 8.22 -26.40
CA HIS A 23 -36.95 7.87 -27.49
C HIS A 23 -36.39 6.46 -27.35
N PHE A 24 -36.23 5.90 -26.15
CA PHE A 24 -35.85 4.49 -25.94
C PHE A 24 -37.07 3.56 -26.02
N ALA A 25 -37.89 3.76 -27.05
CA ALA A 25 -39.09 3.00 -27.36
C ALA A 25 -39.05 2.51 -28.81
N GLY A 26 -40.10 1.79 -29.24
CA GLY A 26 -40.25 1.34 -30.63
C GLY A 26 -39.04 0.53 -31.14
N PRO A 27 -38.31 0.99 -32.19
CA PRO A 27 -37.20 0.23 -32.80
C PRO A 27 -36.02 -0.03 -31.84
N PHE A 28 -35.86 0.77 -30.79
CA PHE A 28 -34.78 0.60 -29.80
C PHE A 28 -35.18 -0.27 -28.60
N ALA A 29 -36.47 -0.60 -28.44
CA ALA A 29 -36.95 -1.39 -27.31
C ALA A 29 -36.30 -2.79 -27.25
N ALA A 30 -35.92 -3.34 -28.41
CA ALA A 30 -35.20 -4.61 -28.51
C ALA A 30 -33.74 -4.55 -27.99
N LEU A 31 -33.17 -3.36 -27.84
CA LEU A 31 -31.84 -3.15 -27.26
C LEU A 31 -31.84 -3.12 -25.74
N LYS A 32 -33.03 -3.19 -25.11
CA LYS A 32 -33.17 -3.16 -23.66
C LYS A 32 -32.43 -4.33 -23.04
N GLN A 33 -31.53 -4.03 -22.12
CA GLN A 33 -30.77 -5.03 -21.38
C GLN A 33 -31.36 -5.19 -19.99
N GLU A 34 -31.22 -6.41 -19.44
CA GLU A 34 -31.45 -6.61 -18.03
C GLU A 34 -30.48 -5.71 -17.23
N PRO A 35 -30.95 -4.96 -16.21
CA PRO A 35 -30.14 -3.98 -15.50
C PRO A 35 -28.85 -4.60 -14.95
N GLY A 36 -27.65 -4.17 -15.37
CA GLY A 36 -26.38 -4.78 -14.98
C GLY A 36 -25.84 -5.84 -15.96
N GLY A 37 -25.97 -5.60 -17.26
CA GLY A 37 -25.16 -6.29 -18.28
C GLY A 37 -23.89 -5.50 -18.58
N HIS A 38 -22.75 -6.17 -18.74
CA HIS A 38 -21.49 -5.54 -19.15
C HIS A 38 -21.60 -5.01 -20.61
N PRO A 39 -20.93 -3.91 -21.00
CA PRO A 39 -20.91 -3.45 -22.40
C PRO A 39 -20.52 -4.54 -23.42
N GLY A 40 -19.65 -5.49 -23.01
CA GLY A 40 -19.27 -6.69 -23.77
C GLY A 40 -20.19 -7.91 -23.67
N GLU A 41 -21.20 -7.88 -22.80
CA GLU A 41 -22.28 -8.87 -22.77
C GLU A 41 -23.43 -8.51 -23.72
N ALA A 42 -23.37 -7.32 -24.31
CA ALA A 42 -24.39 -6.79 -25.20
C ALA A 42 -24.55 -7.65 -26.47
N ARG A 43 -25.38 -8.69 -26.36
CA ARG A 43 -25.99 -9.36 -27.51
C ARG A 43 -27.01 -8.40 -28.12
N GLY A 44 -26.89 -8.11 -29.40
CA GLY A 44 -27.83 -7.24 -30.10
C GLY A 44 -27.36 -6.81 -31.48
N ASP A 45 -28.28 -6.31 -32.29
CA ASP A 45 -28.02 -5.77 -33.63
C ASP A 45 -27.13 -4.51 -33.53
N MET A 46 -25.91 -4.60 -34.07
CA MET A 46 -24.95 -3.50 -34.09
C MET A 46 -25.48 -2.28 -34.85
N THR A 47 -26.29 -2.50 -35.88
CA THR A 47 -26.94 -1.44 -36.66
C THR A 47 -27.86 -0.62 -35.78
N ALA A 48 -28.71 -1.29 -35.01
CA ALA A 48 -29.61 -0.64 -34.06
C ALA A 48 -28.83 0.08 -32.93
N ARG A 49 -27.71 -0.47 -32.45
CA ARG A 49 -26.88 0.20 -31.44
C ARG A 49 -26.19 1.47 -31.97
N ARG A 50 -25.69 1.46 -33.21
CA ARG A 50 -25.16 2.66 -33.86
C ARG A 50 -26.26 3.71 -34.08
N ALA A 51 -27.45 3.29 -34.48
CA ALA A 51 -28.59 4.18 -34.61
C ALA A 51 -28.99 4.80 -33.26
N TRP A 52 -28.94 4.03 -32.16
CA TRP A 52 -29.19 4.55 -30.81
C TRP A 52 -28.14 5.57 -30.37
N GLU A 53 -26.86 5.35 -30.69
CA GLU A 53 -25.79 6.32 -30.39
C GLU A 53 -26.03 7.65 -31.11
N ARG A 54 -26.48 7.62 -32.37
CA ARG A 54 -26.87 8.84 -33.13
C ARG A 54 -28.10 9.51 -32.55
N GLU A 55 -29.10 8.74 -32.14
CA GLU A 55 -30.31 9.27 -31.49
C GLU A 55 -29.96 10.04 -30.21
N LEU A 56 -29.02 9.52 -29.41
CA LEU A 56 -28.48 10.21 -28.24
C LEU A 56 -27.76 11.50 -28.62
N GLY A 57 -26.98 11.49 -29.70
CA GLY A 57 -26.33 12.68 -30.24
C GLY A 57 -27.33 13.75 -30.70
N THR A 58 -28.36 13.37 -31.47
CA THR A 58 -29.44 14.27 -31.92
C THR A 58 -30.26 14.80 -30.75
N GLY A 59 -30.52 13.97 -29.74
CA GLY A 59 -31.14 14.37 -28.48
C GLY A 59 -30.25 15.28 -27.63
N GLY A 60 -28.97 15.42 -27.97
CA GLY A 60 -28.00 16.26 -27.26
C GLY A 60 -27.47 15.66 -25.96
N TRP A 61 -27.55 14.34 -25.80
CA TRP A 61 -27.15 13.62 -24.59
C TRP A 61 -25.72 13.06 -24.63
N ILE A 62 -24.95 13.47 -25.64
CA ILE A 62 -23.52 13.19 -25.78
C ILE A 62 -22.75 14.51 -25.69
N GLY A 63 -21.60 14.51 -25.01
CA GLY A 63 -20.76 15.70 -24.88
C GLY A 63 -21.32 16.71 -23.87
N LEU A 64 -21.92 16.22 -22.79
CA LEU A 64 -22.45 17.06 -21.70
C LEU A 64 -21.30 17.79 -20.97
N GLY A 65 -21.38 19.12 -20.89
CA GLY A 65 -20.41 19.93 -20.15
C GLY A 65 -19.07 20.16 -20.85
N TRP A 66 -19.02 20.07 -22.18
CA TRP A 66 -17.83 20.40 -22.98
C TRP A 66 -17.68 21.89 -23.31
N ASP A 67 -18.41 22.76 -22.60
CA ASP A 67 -18.33 24.21 -22.80
C ASP A 67 -17.07 24.77 -22.15
N ARG A 68 -16.18 25.35 -22.97
CA ARG A 68 -14.95 26.01 -22.53
C ARG A 68 -14.85 27.41 -23.12
N THR A 69 -13.88 28.16 -22.62
CA THR A 69 -13.61 29.56 -23.00
C THR A 69 -13.29 29.76 -24.49
N ASP A 70 -13.02 28.70 -25.25
CA ASP A 70 -12.62 28.70 -26.66
C ASP A 70 -13.65 28.06 -27.62
N GLY A 71 -14.88 27.80 -27.15
CA GLY A 71 -16.00 27.32 -27.97
C GLY A 71 -16.90 26.28 -27.27
N ALA A 72 -18.14 26.15 -27.74
CA ALA A 72 -19.06 25.08 -27.34
C ALA A 72 -18.98 23.94 -28.36
N TYR A 73 -18.35 22.82 -27.98
CA TYR A 73 -18.18 21.64 -28.83
C TYR A 73 -19.10 20.48 -28.43
N GLY A 74 -19.67 20.54 -27.22
CA GLY A 74 -20.66 19.59 -26.74
C GLY A 74 -22.07 19.98 -27.16
N ASN A 75 -23.03 19.07 -26.98
CA ASN A 75 -24.42 19.37 -27.32
C ASN A 75 -25.15 20.18 -26.24
N ARG A 76 -24.72 20.08 -24.98
CA ARG A 76 -25.40 20.72 -23.84
C ARG A 76 -24.43 21.12 -22.73
N ALA A 77 -24.66 22.30 -22.16
CA ALA A 77 -24.08 22.70 -20.89
C ALA A 77 -24.64 21.83 -19.76
N ALA A 78 -23.77 21.24 -18.94
CA ALA A 78 -24.18 20.46 -17.79
C ALA A 78 -23.14 20.52 -16.68
N THR A 79 -23.59 20.72 -15.44
CA THR A 79 -22.73 20.58 -14.26
C THR A 79 -22.32 19.12 -14.08
N LEU A 80 -21.27 18.88 -13.28
CA LEU A 80 -20.86 17.51 -12.96
C LEU A 80 -22.00 16.73 -12.26
N THR A 81 -22.79 17.39 -11.41
CA THR A 81 -23.97 16.80 -10.76
C THR A 81 -25.01 16.38 -11.80
N GLN A 82 -25.28 17.21 -12.82
CA GLN A 82 -26.20 16.87 -13.91
C GLN A 82 -25.67 15.73 -14.80
N GLN A 83 -24.35 15.65 -15.03
CA GLN A 83 -23.75 14.51 -15.71
C GLN A 83 -23.96 13.19 -14.92
N VAL A 84 -23.90 13.25 -13.58
CA VAL A 84 -24.24 12.10 -12.71
C VAL A 84 -25.73 11.76 -12.80
N VAL A 85 -26.62 12.77 -12.83
CA VAL A 85 -28.06 12.56 -13.01
C VAL A 85 -28.33 11.84 -14.33
N TRP A 86 -27.73 12.28 -15.43
CA TRP A 86 -27.86 11.63 -16.74
C TRP A 86 -27.44 10.16 -16.69
N ALA A 87 -26.26 9.87 -16.12
CA ALA A 87 -25.78 8.51 -15.91
C ALA A 87 -26.76 7.64 -15.12
N GLU A 88 -27.36 8.17 -14.05
CA GLU A 88 -28.36 7.48 -13.23
C GLU A 88 -29.66 7.17 -13.99
N GLU A 89 -30.19 8.12 -14.76
CA GLU A 89 -31.42 7.90 -15.52
C GLU A 89 -31.20 6.98 -16.73
N TYR A 90 -30.05 7.09 -17.42
CA TYR A 90 -29.67 6.18 -18.52
C TYR A 90 -29.60 4.72 -18.05
N ALA A 91 -28.91 4.48 -16.92
CA ALA A 91 -28.83 3.15 -16.32
C ALA A 91 -30.19 2.66 -15.78
N ARG A 92 -31.05 3.56 -15.31
CA ARG A 92 -32.41 3.22 -14.86
C ARG A 92 -33.32 2.79 -16.02
N ALA A 93 -33.15 3.38 -17.20
CA ALA A 93 -33.92 3.02 -18.39
C ALA A 93 -33.63 1.61 -18.91
N GLY A 94 -32.50 1.01 -18.51
CA GLY A 94 -32.03 -0.29 -19.04
C GLY A 94 -31.52 -0.18 -20.48
N ALA A 95 -31.03 1.00 -20.86
CA ALA A 95 -30.42 1.24 -22.17
C ALA A 95 -29.10 0.46 -22.32
N PRO A 96 -28.71 0.07 -23.55
CA PRO A 96 -27.51 -0.73 -23.78
C PRO A 96 -26.23 0.05 -23.43
N GLY A 97 -25.14 -0.66 -23.17
CA GLY A 97 -23.82 -0.03 -23.04
C GLY A 97 -23.49 0.85 -24.25
N ARG A 98 -23.01 2.07 -23.99
CA ARG A 98 -22.70 3.11 -24.99
C ARG A 98 -21.55 2.68 -25.91
N LEU A 99 -21.72 2.82 -27.23
CA LEU A 99 -20.66 2.50 -28.21
C LEU A 99 -19.62 3.61 -28.27
N GLY A 100 -20.04 4.87 -28.18
CA GLY A 100 -19.18 6.06 -28.29
C GLY A 100 -18.41 6.41 -27.02
N HIS A 101 -18.47 5.59 -25.97
CA HIS A 101 -17.95 5.92 -24.64
C HIS A 101 -16.44 6.21 -24.62
N ILE A 102 -15.65 5.59 -25.51
CA ILE A 102 -14.21 5.87 -25.63
C ILE A 102 -13.96 7.27 -26.22
N GLY A 103 -14.73 7.65 -27.24
CA GLY A 103 -14.65 8.98 -27.84
C GLY A 103 -15.10 10.06 -26.86
N GLU A 104 -16.24 9.85 -26.22
CA GLU A 104 -16.85 10.80 -25.29
C GLU A 104 -16.05 10.94 -23.98
N ASN A 105 -15.67 9.84 -23.34
CA ASN A 105 -15.12 9.89 -21.97
C ASN A 105 -13.60 9.97 -21.92
N LEU A 106 -12.88 9.56 -22.97
CA LEU A 106 -11.41 9.56 -22.98
C LEU A 106 -10.85 10.57 -23.96
N LEU A 107 -11.21 10.45 -25.24
CA LEU A 107 -10.60 11.27 -26.28
C LEU A 107 -11.03 12.74 -26.20
N ALA A 108 -12.32 13.02 -26.10
CA ALA A 108 -12.81 14.39 -26.13
C ALA A 108 -12.25 15.27 -24.98
N PRO A 109 -12.22 14.81 -23.72
CA PRO A 109 -11.51 15.53 -22.65
C PRO A 109 -10.02 15.73 -22.94
N THR A 110 -9.38 14.75 -23.58
CA THR A 110 -7.97 14.83 -23.98
C THR A 110 -7.76 15.90 -25.06
N LEU A 111 -8.64 16.00 -26.07
CA LEU A 111 -8.59 17.03 -27.11
C LEU A 111 -8.93 18.42 -26.59
N LEU A 112 -9.85 18.52 -25.63
CA LEU A 112 -10.17 19.76 -24.94
C LEU A 112 -8.97 20.27 -24.12
N ALA A 113 -8.14 19.37 -23.60
CA ALA A 113 -6.96 19.73 -22.80
C ALA A 113 -5.68 19.94 -23.63
N HIS A 114 -5.45 19.13 -24.68
CA HIS A 114 -4.17 19.05 -25.40
C HIS A 114 -4.27 19.20 -26.91
N GLY A 115 -5.48 19.18 -27.47
CA GLY A 115 -5.68 19.38 -28.91
C GLY A 115 -5.40 20.82 -29.31
N ASP A 116 -5.21 21.07 -30.60
CA ASP A 116 -5.30 22.42 -31.17
C ASP A 116 -6.73 22.74 -31.61
N SER A 117 -6.97 23.98 -32.08
CA SER A 117 -8.30 24.42 -32.51
C SER A 117 -8.82 23.66 -33.74
N ALA A 118 -7.95 23.24 -34.65
CA ALA A 118 -8.33 22.49 -35.85
C ALA A 118 -8.75 21.06 -35.48
N GLN A 119 -8.00 20.40 -34.58
CA GLN A 119 -8.32 19.09 -34.03
C GLN A 119 -9.64 19.11 -33.26
N ARG A 120 -9.87 20.12 -32.41
CA ARG A 120 -11.15 20.28 -31.70
C ARG A 120 -12.31 20.46 -32.66
N ALA A 121 -12.18 21.35 -33.65
CA ALA A 121 -13.22 21.60 -34.64
C ALA A 121 -13.52 20.38 -35.51
N ARG A 122 -12.53 19.51 -35.79
CA ARG A 122 -12.71 18.30 -36.59
C ARG A 122 -13.33 17.14 -35.82
N PHE A 123 -12.84 16.84 -34.61
CA PHE A 123 -13.14 15.57 -33.96
C PHE A 123 -14.21 15.67 -32.87
N LEU A 124 -14.36 16.79 -32.17
CA LEU A 124 -15.35 16.89 -31.10
C LEU A 124 -16.80 16.86 -31.64
N PRO A 125 -17.18 17.57 -32.72
CA PRO A 125 -18.57 17.58 -33.17
C PRO A 125 -19.10 16.22 -33.66
N PRO A 126 -18.37 15.41 -34.45
CA PRO A 126 -18.83 14.06 -34.83
C PRO A 126 -18.94 13.11 -33.63
N ILE A 127 -18.09 13.24 -32.62
CA ILE A 127 -18.22 12.48 -31.36
C ILE A 127 -19.51 12.90 -30.66
N ALA A 128 -19.77 14.20 -30.51
CA ALA A 128 -20.99 14.71 -29.89
C ALA A 128 -22.26 14.28 -30.66
N ARG A 129 -22.20 14.11 -31.98
CA ARG A 129 -23.34 13.59 -32.76
C ARG A 129 -23.50 12.06 -32.72
N GLY A 130 -22.59 11.33 -32.09
CA GLY A 130 -22.59 9.87 -32.08
C GLY A 130 -22.33 9.26 -33.46
N GLU A 131 -21.65 9.99 -34.34
CA GLU A 131 -21.40 9.59 -35.74
C GLU A 131 -20.09 8.82 -35.91
N GLU A 132 -19.04 9.19 -35.16
CA GLU A 132 -17.72 8.55 -35.19
C GLU A 132 -17.44 7.80 -33.88
N LEU A 133 -17.12 6.50 -34.00
CA LEU A 133 -16.74 5.63 -32.90
C LEU A 133 -15.22 5.55 -32.77
N TRP A 134 -14.76 5.39 -31.52
CA TRP A 134 -13.34 5.39 -31.19
C TRP A 134 -12.94 4.15 -30.41
N CYS A 135 -11.71 3.70 -30.64
CA CYS A 135 -11.06 2.69 -29.82
C CYS A 135 -9.69 3.19 -29.32
N GLN A 136 -9.12 2.46 -28.36
CA GLN A 136 -7.89 2.85 -27.66
C GLN A 136 -6.68 1.99 -28.03
N GLY A 137 -5.59 2.63 -28.42
CA GLY A 137 -4.38 2.00 -28.93
C GLY A 137 -3.14 2.27 -28.10
N TYR A 138 -3.20 2.05 -26.78
CA TYR A 138 -2.04 2.27 -25.90
C TYR A 138 -1.51 1.00 -25.20
N SER A 139 -2.31 -0.07 -25.12
CA SER A 139 -1.90 -1.36 -24.51
C SER A 139 -1.29 -2.29 -25.57
N GLU A 140 -0.26 -3.04 -25.19
CA GLU A 140 0.48 -3.94 -26.09
C GLU A 140 0.78 -5.29 -25.40
N PRO A 141 0.95 -6.40 -26.15
CA PRO A 141 1.11 -7.74 -25.56
C PRO A 141 2.20 -7.84 -24.49
N ASP A 142 3.38 -7.26 -24.75
CA ASP A 142 4.55 -7.37 -23.86
C ASP A 142 4.68 -6.21 -22.86
N ALA A 143 3.92 -5.13 -23.05
CA ALA A 143 3.95 -3.95 -22.18
C ALA A 143 2.76 -3.89 -21.20
N GLY A 144 1.62 -4.50 -21.55
CA GLY A 144 0.39 -4.45 -20.74
C GLY A 144 0.00 -3.01 -20.41
N SER A 145 -0.11 -2.71 -19.10
CA SER A 145 -0.41 -1.36 -18.58
C SER A 145 0.81 -0.44 -18.46
N ASP A 146 2.03 -0.92 -18.76
CA ASP A 146 3.23 -0.08 -18.79
C ASP A 146 3.31 0.67 -20.12
N LEU A 147 2.67 1.85 -20.17
CA LEU A 147 2.70 2.73 -21.34
C LEU A 147 4.12 3.16 -21.74
N ALA A 148 5.08 3.14 -20.81
CA ALA A 148 6.46 3.50 -21.10
C ALA A 148 7.22 2.34 -21.77
N GLY A 149 6.74 1.10 -21.63
CA GLY A 149 7.30 -0.11 -22.22
C GLY A 149 6.89 -0.33 -23.68
N LEU A 150 6.02 0.51 -24.24
CA LEU A 150 5.46 0.25 -25.57
C LEU A 150 6.50 0.33 -26.70
N TRP A 151 6.31 -0.46 -27.76
CA TRP A 151 7.20 -0.60 -28.92
C TRP A 151 6.61 -0.14 -30.26
N THR A 152 5.30 0.11 -30.37
CA THR A 152 4.69 0.57 -31.63
C THR A 152 5.40 1.84 -32.09
N ARG A 153 5.82 1.88 -33.35
CA ARG A 153 6.58 2.98 -33.94
C ARG A 153 5.72 3.75 -34.93
N ALA A 154 5.97 5.04 -35.03
CA ALA A 154 5.35 5.94 -36.00
C ALA A 154 6.43 6.80 -36.66
N VAL A 155 6.77 6.52 -37.92
CA VAL A 155 7.82 7.24 -38.65
C VAL A 155 7.17 8.33 -39.49
N ARG A 156 7.63 9.58 -39.34
CA ARG A 156 7.14 10.70 -40.14
C ARG A 156 7.63 10.60 -41.58
N ASP A 157 6.73 10.71 -42.54
CA ASP A 157 7.05 10.84 -43.96
C ASP A 157 7.34 12.31 -44.29
N PRO A 158 8.58 12.69 -44.65
CA PRO A 158 8.93 14.08 -44.92
C PRO A 158 8.23 14.68 -46.14
N GLY A 159 7.81 13.86 -47.11
CA GLY A 159 7.23 14.29 -48.37
C GLY A 159 5.70 14.41 -48.37
N GLU A 160 5.02 13.65 -47.51
CA GLU A 160 3.56 13.50 -47.54
C GLU A 160 2.83 14.13 -46.32
N GLY A 161 3.57 14.59 -45.30
CA GLY A 161 2.95 15.16 -44.09
C GLY A 161 2.17 14.13 -43.27
N THR A 162 2.59 12.87 -43.31
CA THR A 162 1.95 11.73 -42.64
C THR A 162 2.92 11.01 -41.69
N TYR A 163 2.38 10.12 -40.85
CA TYR A 163 3.10 9.15 -40.04
C TYR A 163 2.73 7.74 -40.50
N ARG A 164 3.74 6.88 -40.71
CA ARG A 164 3.58 5.45 -40.95
C ARG A 164 3.78 4.68 -39.65
N ILE A 165 2.76 3.95 -39.24
CA ILE A 165 2.64 3.29 -37.94
C ILE A 165 2.84 1.79 -38.13
N THR A 166 3.71 1.19 -37.31
CA THR A 166 3.98 -0.25 -37.31
C THR A 166 4.03 -0.75 -35.88
N GLY A 167 3.27 -1.79 -35.57
CA GLY A 167 3.21 -2.38 -34.24
C GLY A 167 1.92 -3.14 -33.99
N GLN A 168 1.69 -3.51 -32.74
CA GLN A 168 0.50 -4.25 -32.33
C GLN A 168 -0.06 -3.67 -31.03
N LYS A 169 -1.38 -3.55 -30.96
CA LYS A 169 -2.14 -3.26 -29.75
C LYS A 169 -2.96 -4.47 -29.35
N ILE A 170 -3.25 -4.57 -28.05
CA ILE A 170 -4.07 -5.63 -27.46
C ILE A 170 -5.03 -5.01 -26.44
N TRP A 171 -6.09 -5.74 -26.12
CA TRP A 171 -7.16 -5.26 -25.22
C TRP A 171 -7.84 -3.99 -25.75
N THR A 172 -7.86 -3.80 -27.08
CA THR A 172 -8.52 -2.65 -27.72
C THR A 172 -10.01 -2.93 -27.83
N SER A 173 -10.79 -2.27 -26.96
CA SER A 173 -12.25 -2.38 -26.94
C SER A 173 -12.87 -1.90 -28.25
N LEU A 174 -13.79 -2.69 -28.80
CA LEU A 174 -14.62 -2.37 -29.97
C LEU A 174 -13.83 -1.96 -31.24
N ALA A 175 -12.58 -2.39 -31.38
CA ALA A 175 -11.73 -2.00 -32.50
C ALA A 175 -12.32 -2.36 -33.88
N HIS A 176 -13.08 -3.45 -33.96
CA HIS A 176 -13.75 -3.90 -35.20
C HIS A 176 -14.94 -3.02 -35.59
N GLU A 177 -15.42 -2.17 -34.67
CA GLU A 177 -16.51 -1.22 -34.89
C GLU A 177 -16.03 0.23 -34.91
N ALA A 178 -14.79 0.50 -34.51
CA ALA A 178 -14.31 1.87 -34.39
C ALA A 178 -13.94 2.46 -35.75
N ASP A 179 -14.33 3.71 -35.98
CA ASP A 179 -13.91 4.48 -37.16
C ASP A 179 -12.49 5.02 -36.98
N TRP A 180 -12.10 5.27 -35.72
CA TRP A 180 -10.81 5.83 -35.34
C TRP A 180 -10.18 5.13 -34.13
N CYS A 181 -8.86 5.20 -34.05
CA CYS A 181 -8.06 4.75 -32.91
C CYS A 181 -7.10 5.86 -32.48
N PHE A 182 -7.08 6.19 -31.18
CA PHE A 182 -5.96 6.98 -30.67
C PHE A 182 -4.82 6.05 -30.26
N VAL A 183 -3.68 6.21 -30.90
CA VAL A 183 -2.52 5.33 -30.80
C VAL A 183 -1.39 6.05 -30.08
N LEU A 184 -0.85 5.41 -29.04
CA LEU A 184 0.40 5.82 -28.44
C LEU A 184 1.55 5.07 -29.14
N ALA A 185 2.47 5.82 -29.75
CA ALA A 185 3.58 5.26 -30.52
C ALA A 185 4.87 6.06 -30.34
N ARG A 186 6.03 5.42 -30.54
CA ARG A 186 7.33 6.09 -30.58
C ARG A 186 7.52 6.77 -31.92
N THR A 187 7.68 8.08 -31.91
CA THR A 187 8.01 8.87 -33.11
C THR A 187 9.48 9.26 -33.20
N GLU A 188 10.21 9.15 -32.10
CA GLU A 188 11.65 9.45 -32.04
C GLU A 188 12.44 8.15 -32.00
N GLU A 189 13.36 8.01 -32.96
CA GLU A 189 14.25 6.85 -33.04
C GLU A 189 15.19 6.78 -31.83
N GLY A 190 15.39 5.58 -31.30
CA GLY A 190 16.22 5.36 -30.11
C GLY A 190 15.60 5.81 -28.79
N SER A 191 14.37 6.34 -28.80
CA SER A 191 13.67 6.74 -27.58
C SER A 191 13.33 5.54 -26.67
N GLN A 192 13.47 5.72 -25.36
CA GLN A 192 13.20 4.70 -24.35
C GLN A 192 12.26 5.23 -23.26
N ARG A 193 11.54 4.32 -22.60
CA ARG A 193 10.56 4.65 -21.55
C ARG A 193 9.55 5.68 -22.07
N HIS A 194 9.34 6.76 -21.32
CA HIS A 194 8.34 7.79 -21.60
C HIS A 194 8.78 8.85 -22.63
N HIS A 195 10.08 8.92 -22.94
CA HIS A 195 10.60 9.87 -23.93
C HIS A 195 10.24 9.42 -25.36
N GLY A 196 10.03 10.39 -26.26
CA GLY A 196 9.80 10.14 -27.69
C GLY A 196 8.45 9.50 -28.05
N LEU A 197 7.55 9.36 -27.09
CA LEU A 197 6.18 8.91 -27.31
C LEU A 197 5.33 10.03 -27.90
N SER A 198 4.42 9.70 -28.80
CA SER A 198 3.45 10.61 -29.41
C SER A 198 2.06 10.01 -29.41
N PHE A 199 1.05 10.87 -29.30
CA PHE A 199 -0.36 10.52 -29.31
C PHE A 199 -0.96 10.85 -30.68
N LEU A 200 -1.31 9.83 -31.45
CA LEU A 200 -1.74 9.96 -32.85
C LEU A 200 -3.20 9.53 -33.01
N LEU A 201 -4.00 10.27 -33.76
CA LEU A 201 -5.34 9.85 -34.15
C LEU A 201 -5.30 9.18 -35.53
N VAL A 202 -5.64 7.90 -35.57
CA VAL A 202 -5.45 7.01 -36.71
C VAL A 202 -6.81 6.54 -37.22
N PRO A 203 -7.14 6.74 -38.51
CA PRO A 203 -8.37 6.19 -39.08
C PRO A 203 -8.23 4.66 -39.18
N MET A 204 -9.26 3.92 -38.79
CA MET A 204 -9.21 2.44 -38.72
C MET A 204 -9.48 1.78 -40.07
N ASP A 205 -10.22 2.43 -40.98
CA ASP A 205 -10.47 1.93 -42.33
C ASP A 205 -9.24 2.12 -43.23
N GLN A 206 -8.30 1.20 -43.11
CA GLN A 206 -7.10 1.12 -43.95
C GLN A 206 -6.83 -0.34 -44.35
N PRO A 207 -7.60 -0.90 -45.32
CA PRO A 207 -7.47 -2.28 -45.74
C PRO A 207 -6.02 -2.62 -46.17
N GLY A 208 -5.52 -3.75 -45.66
CA GLY A 208 -4.14 -4.18 -45.91
C GLY A 208 -3.05 -3.45 -45.10
N ARG A 209 -3.43 -2.49 -44.24
CA ARG A 209 -2.52 -1.78 -43.32
C ARG A 209 -2.93 -1.91 -41.85
N ILE A 210 -4.22 -2.09 -41.59
CA ILE A 210 -4.76 -2.34 -40.26
C ILE A 210 -5.49 -3.68 -40.29
N GLU A 211 -5.10 -4.59 -39.41
CA GLU A 211 -5.80 -5.86 -39.19
C GLU A 211 -6.35 -5.88 -37.75
N VAL A 212 -7.65 -6.13 -37.60
CA VAL A 212 -8.30 -6.28 -36.30
C VAL A 212 -8.66 -7.74 -36.07
N ARG A 213 -8.17 -8.32 -34.97
CA ARG A 213 -8.49 -9.70 -34.57
C ARG A 213 -9.30 -9.69 -33.27
N PRO A 214 -10.59 -10.07 -33.30
CA PRO A 214 -11.40 -10.12 -32.08
C PRO A 214 -10.93 -11.22 -31.12
N ILE A 215 -10.79 -10.87 -29.84
CA ILE A 215 -10.46 -11.80 -28.76
C ILE A 215 -11.76 -12.39 -28.23
N ARG A 216 -11.99 -13.67 -28.52
CA ARG A 216 -13.21 -14.37 -28.09
C ARG A 216 -13.16 -14.70 -26.60
N GLN A 217 -14.08 -14.12 -25.85
CA GLN A 217 -14.27 -14.37 -24.41
C GLN A 217 -14.99 -15.71 -24.16
N LEU A 218 -14.95 -16.19 -22.91
CA LEU A 218 -15.62 -17.42 -22.47
C LEU A 218 -17.16 -17.37 -22.68
N THR A 219 -17.72 -16.17 -22.65
CA THR A 219 -19.14 -15.85 -22.94
C THR A 219 -19.51 -15.99 -24.41
N GLY A 220 -18.51 -16.17 -25.28
CA GLY A 220 -18.64 -16.23 -26.74
C GLY A 220 -18.68 -14.87 -27.43
N THR A 221 -18.64 -13.76 -26.69
CA THR A 221 -18.57 -12.39 -27.23
C THR A 221 -17.11 -11.95 -27.46
N SER A 222 -16.91 -10.88 -28.23
CA SER A 222 -15.57 -10.38 -28.58
C SER A 222 -15.46 -8.86 -28.45
N GLU A 223 -15.58 -8.36 -27.22
CA GLU A 223 -15.47 -6.91 -26.93
C GLU A 223 -14.05 -6.38 -27.16
N PHE A 224 -13.03 -7.17 -26.82
CA PHE A 224 -11.62 -6.80 -26.95
C PHE A 224 -11.04 -7.34 -28.25
N ASN A 225 -10.03 -6.64 -28.78
CA ASN A 225 -9.38 -7.00 -30.03
C ASN A 225 -7.86 -6.82 -29.91
N GLU A 226 -7.14 -7.60 -30.69
CA GLU A 226 -5.79 -7.26 -31.12
C GLU A 226 -5.89 -6.39 -32.37
N VAL A 227 -5.04 -5.36 -32.47
CA VAL A 227 -4.98 -4.47 -33.62
C VAL A 227 -3.55 -4.43 -34.12
N PHE A 228 -3.32 -4.91 -35.34
CA PHE A 228 -2.02 -4.92 -35.99
C PHE A 228 -1.93 -3.76 -36.96
N PHE A 229 -0.88 -2.96 -36.82
CA PHE A 229 -0.53 -1.89 -37.72
C PHE A 229 0.66 -2.33 -38.59
N ASP A 230 0.45 -2.42 -39.89
CA ASP A 230 1.49 -2.69 -40.89
C ASP A 230 1.57 -1.53 -41.88
N GLY A 231 2.28 -0.47 -41.47
CA GLY A 231 2.41 0.76 -42.25
C GLY A 231 1.09 1.53 -42.35
N ALA A 232 0.29 1.53 -41.28
CA ALA A 232 -0.92 2.34 -41.17
C ALA A 232 -0.58 3.83 -41.18
N VAL A 233 -1.43 4.65 -41.78
CA VAL A 233 -1.15 6.06 -42.03
C VAL A 233 -1.98 6.96 -41.12
N ALA A 234 -1.35 7.93 -40.49
CA ALA A 234 -2.00 9.04 -39.80
C ALA A 234 -1.49 10.37 -40.35
N ARG A 235 -2.34 11.40 -40.48
CA ARG A 235 -1.89 12.73 -40.88
C ARG A 235 -1.09 13.38 -39.76
N ALA A 236 -0.06 14.17 -40.09
CA ALA A 236 0.74 14.85 -39.07
C ALA A 236 -0.09 15.85 -38.24
N GLU A 237 -1.12 16.44 -38.83
CA GLU A 237 -2.09 17.32 -38.15
C GLU A 237 -2.97 16.58 -37.11
N HIS A 238 -3.00 15.24 -37.15
CA HIS A 238 -3.71 14.42 -36.16
C HIS A 238 -2.83 14.01 -34.97
N LEU A 239 -1.64 14.60 -34.85
CA LEU A 239 -0.78 14.40 -33.70
C LEU A 239 -1.18 15.37 -32.57
N VAL A 240 -1.65 14.82 -31.46
CA VAL A 240 -2.13 15.60 -30.31
C VAL A 240 -0.97 15.96 -29.38
N GLY A 241 -0.88 17.23 -28.99
CA GLY A 241 0.09 17.71 -27.99
C GLY A 241 1.55 17.85 -28.45
N GLY A 242 1.86 17.57 -29.71
CA GLY A 242 3.19 17.68 -30.31
C GLY A 242 4.04 16.41 -30.24
N ALA A 243 4.92 16.20 -31.23
CA ALA A 243 5.73 14.99 -31.32
C ALA A 243 6.64 14.85 -30.10
N GLY A 244 6.76 13.64 -29.55
CA GLY A 244 7.56 13.37 -28.34
C GLY A 244 6.86 13.74 -27.02
N HIS A 245 5.68 14.37 -27.06
CA HIS A 245 4.91 14.79 -25.88
C HIS A 245 3.74 13.87 -25.53
N GLY A 246 3.62 12.72 -26.20
CA GLY A 246 2.53 11.75 -26.02
C GLY A 246 2.40 11.21 -24.60
N TRP A 247 3.50 11.14 -23.82
CA TRP A 247 3.42 10.75 -22.40
C TRP A 247 2.56 11.72 -21.57
N ARG A 248 2.76 13.03 -21.75
CA ARG A 248 1.99 14.08 -21.04
C ARG A 248 0.51 14.01 -21.40
N VAL A 249 0.22 13.78 -22.68
CA VAL A 249 -1.15 13.62 -23.18
C VAL A 249 -1.79 12.35 -22.60
N ALA A 250 -1.07 11.22 -22.62
CA ALA A 250 -1.53 9.95 -22.07
C ALA A 250 -1.80 10.02 -20.56
N MET A 251 -0.93 10.66 -19.78
CA MET A 251 -1.16 10.83 -18.33
C MET A 251 -2.43 11.65 -18.03
N SER A 252 -2.75 12.63 -18.88
CA SER A 252 -3.98 13.40 -18.74
C SER A 252 -5.21 12.58 -19.10
N LEU A 253 -5.13 11.77 -20.15
CA LEU A 253 -6.19 10.82 -20.53
C LEU A 253 -6.49 9.84 -19.38
N LEU A 254 -5.45 9.22 -18.79
CA LEU A 254 -5.61 8.26 -17.69
C LEU A 254 -6.17 8.91 -16.40
N ALA A 255 -5.91 10.20 -16.19
CA ALA A 255 -6.49 10.93 -15.06
C ALA A 255 -8.01 11.09 -15.20
N VAL A 256 -8.52 11.21 -16.43
CA VAL A 256 -9.96 11.33 -16.75
C VAL A 256 -10.64 9.96 -16.74
N GLU A 257 -9.96 8.89 -17.16
CA GLU A 257 -10.48 7.50 -17.17
C GLU A 257 -11.01 7.04 -15.80
N ARG A 258 -10.45 7.59 -14.71
CA ARG A 258 -10.84 7.29 -13.30
C ARG A 258 -12.00 8.15 -12.78
N GLY A 259 -12.63 8.96 -13.63
CA GLY A 259 -13.71 9.88 -13.30
C GLY A 259 -15.12 9.26 -13.34
N VAL A 260 -16.04 9.91 -14.07
CA VAL A 260 -17.50 9.64 -14.08
C VAL A 260 -17.86 8.20 -14.48
N SER A 261 -17.01 7.54 -15.28
CA SER A 261 -17.10 6.11 -15.64
C SER A 261 -17.25 5.18 -14.42
N THR A 262 -16.52 5.47 -13.34
CA THR A 262 -16.55 4.70 -12.09
C THR A 262 -17.90 4.79 -11.39
N LEU A 263 -18.59 5.94 -11.50
CA LEU A 263 -19.95 6.13 -10.95
C LEU A 263 -21.01 5.36 -11.74
N VAL A 264 -20.90 5.30 -13.07
CA VAL A 264 -21.82 4.53 -13.92
C VAL A 264 -21.76 3.05 -13.55
N GLN A 265 -20.55 2.50 -13.35
CA GLN A 265 -20.36 1.13 -12.90
C GLN A 265 -20.98 0.86 -11.51
N GLN A 266 -20.96 1.83 -10.58
CA GLN A 266 -21.63 1.68 -9.28
C GLN A 266 -23.13 1.44 -9.40
N ILE A 267 -23.77 2.10 -10.37
CA ILE A 267 -25.21 2.00 -10.56
C ILE A 267 -25.56 0.58 -11.04
N GLY A 268 -24.74 0.01 -11.94
CA GLY A 268 -24.85 -1.38 -12.37
C GLY A 268 -24.69 -2.36 -11.20
N PHE A 269 -23.62 -2.23 -10.41
CA PHE A 269 -23.41 -3.08 -9.23
C PHE A 269 -24.54 -2.94 -8.18
N ALA A 270 -25.15 -1.76 -8.06
CA ALA A 270 -26.30 -1.55 -7.17
C ALA A 270 -27.55 -2.29 -7.63
N GLN A 271 -27.78 -2.32 -8.94
CA GLN A 271 -28.88 -3.08 -9.53
C GLN A 271 -28.65 -4.58 -9.39
N GLU A 272 -27.43 -5.07 -9.65
CA GLU A 272 -27.04 -6.45 -9.44
C GLU A 272 -27.25 -6.90 -8.00
N LEU A 273 -26.71 -6.15 -7.04
CA LEU A 273 -26.88 -6.45 -5.63
C LEU A 273 -28.36 -6.43 -5.23
N SER A 274 -29.15 -5.49 -5.77
CA SER A 274 -30.60 -5.45 -5.51
C SER A 274 -31.32 -6.70 -6.02
N ARG A 275 -30.88 -7.28 -7.15
CA ARG A 275 -31.41 -8.56 -7.64
C ARG A 275 -31.03 -9.72 -6.73
N VAL A 276 -29.76 -9.80 -6.31
CA VAL A 276 -29.30 -10.83 -5.38
C VAL A 276 -30.05 -10.76 -4.06
N VAL A 277 -30.24 -9.55 -3.52
CA VAL A 277 -31.02 -9.32 -2.30
C VAL A 277 -32.48 -9.71 -2.49
N ARG A 278 -33.11 -9.33 -3.61
CA ARG A 278 -34.50 -9.71 -3.92
C ARG A 278 -34.65 -11.23 -3.99
N LEU A 279 -33.78 -11.90 -4.73
CA LEU A 279 -33.78 -13.37 -4.83
C LEU A 279 -33.57 -14.01 -3.45
N ALA A 280 -32.66 -13.48 -2.63
CA ALA A 280 -32.43 -13.99 -1.28
C ALA A 280 -33.66 -13.80 -0.36
N LEU A 281 -34.42 -12.73 -0.53
CA LEU A 281 -35.68 -12.50 0.19
C LEU A 281 -36.79 -13.45 -0.31
N GLU A 282 -36.93 -13.63 -1.62
CA GLU A 282 -37.94 -14.50 -2.23
C GLU A 282 -37.73 -15.98 -1.90
N THR A 283 -36.47 -16.41 -1.78
CA THR A 283 -36.10 -17.80 -1.47
C THR A 283 -35.94 -18.09 0.02
N GLY A 284 -36.03 -17.07 0.89
CA GLY A 284 -35.77 -17.20 2.33
C GLY A 284 -34.28 -17.28 2.70
N ALA A 285 -33.36 -17.30 1.73
CA ALA A 285 -31.92 -17.34 1.97
C ALA A 285 -31.38 -16.13 2.78
N ALA A 286 -32.10 -15.00 2.77
CA ALA A 286 -31.79 -13.84 3.59
C ALA A 286 -31.98 -14.05 5.10
N GLU A 287 -32.68 -15.11 5.52
CA GLU A 287 -32.81 -15.48 6.93
C GLU A 287 -31.57 -16.20 7.48
N GLU A 288 -30.75 -16.78 6.59
CA GLU A 288 -29.49 -17.44 6.97
C GLU A 288 -28.46 -16.39 7.43
N PRO A 289 -27.95 -16.46 8.68
CA PRO A 289 -27.09 -15.42 9.24
C PRO A 289 -25.82 -15.14 8.42
N VAL A 290 -25.23 -16.17 7.81
CA VAL A 290 -24.00 -16.06 7.01
C VAL A 290 -24.26 -15.34 5.69
N LEU A 291 -25.33 -15.71 4.98
CA LEU A 291 -25.69 -15.05 3.72
C LEU A 291 -26.14 -13.61 3.98
N ARG A 292 -26.89 -13.37 5.06
CA ARG A 292 -27.28 -12.02 5.48
C ARG A 292 -26.08 -11.11 5.75
N ASP A 293 -25.06 -11.59 6.48
CA ASP A 293 -23.82 -10.81 6.71
C ASP A 293 -23.11 -10.47 5.40
N ARG A 294 -23.00 -11.45 4.48
CA ARG A 294 -22.38 -11.23 3.16
C ARG A 294 -23.16 -10.19 2.34
N LEU A 295 -24.49 -10.27 2.30
CA LEU A 295 -25.34 -9.30 1.59
C LEU A 295 -25.19 -7.89 2.17
N ILE A 296 -25.18 -7.75 3.50
CA ILE A 296 -24.98 -6.47 4.18
C ILE A 296 -23.57 -5.91 3.89
N ARG A 297 -22.55 -6.77 3.88
CA ARG A 297 -21.18 -6.37 3.57
C ARG A 297 -21.04 -5.88 2.13
N GLN A 298 -21.58 -6.61 1.16
CA GLN A 298 -21.60 -6.18 -0.25
C GLN A 298 -22.35 -4.86 -0.42
N TRP A 299 -23.46 -4.67 0.30
CA TRP A 299 -24.15 -3.38 0.33
C TRP A 299 -23.28 -2.26 0.88
N ALA A 300 -22.59 -2.48 2.00
CA ALA A 300 -21.71 -1.49 2.61
C ALA A 300 -20.51 -1.13 1.73
N GLU A 301 -19.86 -2.13 1.12
CA GLU A 301 -18.76 -1.97 0.17
C GLU A 301 -19.19 -1.13 -1.03
N LEU A 302 -20.37 -1.40 -1.58
CA LEU A 302 -20.91 -0.64 -2.69
C LEU A 302 -21.23 0.82 -2.31
N LYS A 303 -21.74 1.07 -1.10
CA LYS A 303 -21.93 2.43 -0.60
C LYS A 303 -20.59 3.17 -0.45
N ALA A 304 -19.58 2.51 0.09
CA ALA A 304 -18.24 3.08 0.21
C ALA A 304 -17.64 3.39 -1.16
N MET A 305 -17.82 2.50 -2.14
CA MET A 305 -17.34 2.68 -3.51
C MET A 305 -18.02 3.88 -4.20
N ARG A 306 -19.33 4.07 -4.01
CA ARG A 306 -20.04 5.29 -4.45
C ARG A 306 -19.49 6.56 -3.82
N TRP A 307 -19.26 6.58 -2.50
CA TRP A 307 -18.72 7.76 -1.83
C TRP A 307 -17.28 8.08 -2.27
N ASN A 308 -16.47 7.05 -2.52
CA ASN A 308 -15.11 7.24 -3.04
C ASN A 308 -15.11 7.80 -4.47
N ALA A 309 -16.02 7.33 -5.32
CA ALA A 309 -16.18 7.87 -6.67
C ALA A 309 -16.63 9.35 -6.65
N LEU A 310 -17.62 9.70 -5.81
CA LEU A 310 -18.04 11.10 -5.62
C LEU A 310 -16.90 11.98 -5.08
N ARG A 311 -16.09 11.48 -4.14
CA ARG A 311 -14.91 12.18 -3.62
C ARG A 311 -13.87 12.46 -4.70
N THR A 312 -13.61 11.48 -5.57
CA THR A 312 -12.61 11.59 -6.66
C THR A 312 -13.04 12.64 -7.69
N LEU A 313 -14.33 12.69 -8.01
CA LEU A 313 -14.92 13.69 -8.88
C LEU A 313 -14.81 15.12 -8.34
N GLY A 314 -14.91 15.28 -7.01
CA GLY A 314 -14.66 16.57 -6.37
C GLY A 314 -13.21 17.05 -6.46
N ALA A 315 -12.23 16.14 -6.50
CA ALA A 315 -10.82 16.51 -6.61
C ALA A 315 -10.42 16.96 -8.03
N ALA A 316 -11.11 16.47 -9.07
CA ALA A 316 -10.84 16.82 -10.46
C ALA A 316 -11.21 18.27 -10.84
N GLN A 317 -11.96 18.99 -9.98
CA GLN A 317 -12.38 20.37 -10.21
C GLN A 317 -11.26 21.42 -10.07
N ASN A 318 -10.10 21.07 -9.47
CA ASN A 318 -8.96 21.99 -9.31
C ASN A 318 -7.65 21.36 -9.79
N PRO A 319 -7.42 21.24 -11.12
CA PRO A 319 -6.13 20.81 -11.64
C PRO A 319 -5.16 22.00 -11.68
N THR A 320 -4.51 22.33 -10.56
CA THR A 320 -3.30 23.16 -10.62
C THR A 320 -2.13 22.31 -11.13
N PRO A 321 -1.49 22.64 -12.27
CA PRO A 321 -0.28 21.95 -12.71
C PRO A 321 0.89 22.34 -11.81
N ASN A 322 1.62 21.36 -11.29
CA ASN A 322 2.89 21.58 -10.59
C ASN A 322 4.00 21.88 -11.63
N PRO A 323 4.61 23.08 -11.65
CA PRO A 323 5.53 23.50 -12.71
C PRO A 323 6.98 22.99 -12.56
N ALA A 324 7.29 22.13 -11.59
CA ALA A 324 8.68 21.84 -11.20
C ALA A 324 9.34 20.60 -11.86
N ARG A 325 8.94 20.17 -13.07
CA ARG A 325 9.57 18.99 -13.70
C ARG A 325 10.09 19.10 -15.14
N ASP A 326 9.93 20.24 -15.83
CA ASP A 326 10.46 20.40 -17.19
C ASP A 326 11.45 21.56 -17.29
N SER A 327 12.70 21.32 -16.91
CA SER A 327 13.81 22.23 -17.26
C SER A 327 15.19 21.55 -17.24
N ALA A 328 15.47 20.70 -18.25
CA ALA A 328 16.84 20.50 -18.72
C ALA A 328 16.89 19.83 -20.10
N ALA A 329 16.47 20.55 -21.14
CA ALA A 329 16.94 20.32 -22.50
C ALA A 329 17.82 21.50 -22.91
N ARG A 330 19.12 21.28 -23.09
CA ARG A 330 20.00 22.11 -23.93
C ARG A 330 20.79 21.20 -24.86
N GLY A 331 20.76 21.56 -26.14
CA GLY A 331 21.19 20.78 -27.29
C GLY A 331 22.71 20.75 -27.57
N PRO A 332 23.11 20.34 -28.79
CA PRO A 332 24.28 19.50 -29.04
C PRO A 332 25.52 20.27 -29.53
N ALA A 333 26.70 19.67 -29.36
CA ALA A 333 27.91 20.02 -30.11
C ALA A 333 28.49 18.77 -30.77
N ARG A 334 28.62 18.84 -32.10
CA ARG A 334 29.28 17.90 -33.01
C ARG A 334 30.76 17.71 -32.65
N THR A 335 31.28 16.50 -32.84
CA THR A 335 32.43 16.25 -33.74
C THR A 335 32.54 14.77 -34.14
N THR A 336 33.04 14.61 -35.35
CA THR A 336 33.22 13.45 -36.22
C THR A 336 34.34 12.49 -35.81
N HIS A 337 34.16 11.18 -36.01
CA HIS A 337 34.92 10.38 -37.01
C HIS A 337 34.75 8.86 -36.85
N GLY A 338 34.49 8.18 -37.98
CA GLY A 338 35.26 7.01 -38.42
C GLY A 338 34.84 5.60 -38.00
N THR A 339 33.95 4.98 -38.79
CA THR A 339 33.90 3.52 -39.04
C THR A 339 34.92 3.15 -40.15
N PRO A 340 35.13 1.87 -40.57
CA PRO A 340 34.95 0.52 -39.95
C PRO A 340 36.14 -0.43 -40.33
N PRO A 341 35.99 -1.73 -40.71
CA PRO A 341 35.60 -2.95 -39.96
C PRO A 341 36.63 -4.12 -40.11
N ARG A 342 36.34 -5.29 -39.50
CA ARG A 342 36.28 -6.65 -40.11
C ARG A 342 36.92 -7.74 -39.25
N GLY A 343 36.26 -8.90 -39.21
CA GLY A 343 36.87 -10.18 -38.81
C GLY A 343 35.85 -11.28 -38.48
N ARG A 344 35.28 -11.93 -39.52
CA ARG A 344 34.47 -13.15 -39.41
C ARG A 344 35.38 -14.40 -39.39
N ALA A 345 35.10 -15.31 -38.43
CA ALA A 345 34.96 -16.77 -38.58
C ALA A 345 36.25 -17.63 -38.83
N PRO A 346 36.22 -19.00 -38.71
CA PRO A 346 35.54 -19.92 -37.78
C PRO A 346 36.47 -21.11 -37.33
N PRO A 347 36.04 -22.39 -37.23
CA PRO A 347 35.99 -23.20 -35.99
C PRO A 347 36.97 -24.40 -36.01
N MET A 348 37.01 -25.24 -34.96
CA MET A 348 37.24 -26.71 -35.05
C MET A 348 37.24 -27.41 -33.66
N THR A 349 36.25 -28.29 -33.42
CA THR A 349 36.35 -29.77 -33.26
C THR A 349 36.86 -30.31 -31.90
N SER A 350 35.95 -30.96 -31.17
CA SER A 350 36.18 -32.17 -30.34
C SER A 350 36.47 -33.38 -31.27
N PRO A 351 36.85 -34.63 -30.83
CA PRO A 351 36.61 -35.29 -29.52
C PRO A 351 37.70 -36.30 -29.04
N GLY A 352 37.45 -36.97 -27.89
CA GLY A 352 38.16 -38.20 -27.45
C GLY A 352 37.99 -38.45 -25.94
N GLU A 353 37.05 -39.26 -25.46
CA GLU A 353 37.04 -40.74 -25.31
C GLU A 353 37.88 -41.35 -24.14
N ARG A 354 37.12 -41.87 -23.15
CA ARG A 354 37.20 -43.17 -22.43
C ARG A 354 38.46 -43.61 -21.64
N GLY A 355 38.24 -43.99 -20.37
CA GLY A 355 38.95 -45.09 -19.69
C GLY A 355 38.86 -45.14 -18.14
N PRO A 356 38.52 -46.27 -17.45
CA PRO A 356 38.12 -46.35 -16.01
C PRO A 356 39.06 -47.25 -15.14
N PRO A 357 38.64 -48.02 -14.10
CA PRO A 357 38.20 -47.65 -12.73
C PRO A 357 39.03 -48.35 -11.58
N GLY A 358 38.82 -47.98 -10.30
CA GLY A 358 39.52 -48.59 -9.15
C GLY A 358 38.78 -48.62 -7.80
N ARG A 359 38.09 -49.74 -7.54
CA ARG A 359 37.80 -50.53 -6.31
C ARG A 359 37.75 -49.95 -4.86
N ARG A 360 36.72 -50.44 -4.14
CA ARG A 360 36.43 -50.44 -2.67
C ARG A 360 37.45 -51.22 -1.80
N PRO A 361 37.38 -51.13 -0.45
CA PRO A 361 36.69 -52.17 0.38
C PRO A 361 35.86 -51.60 1.59
N THR A 362 34.58 -51.93 1.77
CA THR A 362 33.93 -52.96 2.64
C THR A 362 33.93 -52.78 4.18
N ARG A 363 32.72 -52.75 4.78
CA ARG A 363 32.18 -53.56 5.92
C ARG A 363 31.02 -52.80 6.61
N SER A 364 29.73 -53.13 6.37
CA SER A 364 28.87 -54.18 6.98
C SER A 364 28.32 -53.89 8.39
N ARG A 365 27.04 -53.43 8.43
CA ARG A 365 25.86 -53.83 9.25
C ARG A 365 26.04 -54.81 10.44
N PRO A 366 25.16 -54.82 11.49
CA PRO A 366 23.72 -55.10 11.31
C PRO A 366 22.66 -54.57 12.33
N ALA A 367 21.40 -54.68 11.88
CA ALA A 367 20.13 -55.09 12.55
C ALA A 367 19.57 -54.42 13.83
N GLY A 368 18.24 -54.14 13.80
CA GLY A 368 17.37 -53.86 14.97
C GLY A 368 17.02 -55.12 15.81
N PRO A 369 16.02 -55.11 16.74
CA PRO A 369 14.61 -54.88 16.41
C PRO A 369 13.73 -54.25 17.54
N ARG A 370 12.39 -54.31 17.31
CA ARG A 370 11.24 -53.76 18.06
C ARG A 370 10.82 -54.51 19.34
N ARG A 371 9.92 -53.84 20.10
CA ARG A 371 8.85 -54.29 21.05
C ARG A 371 9.22 -54.49 22.53
N ALA A 372 8.45 -53.84 23.43
CA ALA A 372 7.41 -54.52 24.23
C ALA A 372 6.57 -53.56 25.11
N GLN A 373 5.27 -53.86 25.16
CA GLN A 373 4.21 -53.34 26.01
C GLN A 373 4.25 -53.87 27.47
N ARG A 374 3.54 -53.16 28.36
CA ARG A 374 2.57 -53.62 29.40
C ARG A 374 2.96 -53.60 30.91
N ARG A 375 2.16 -52.78 31.62
CA ARG A 375 1.28 -53.05 32.79
C ARG A 375 1.81 -53.11 34.24
N GLN A 376 1.07 -52.32 35.05
CA GLN A 376 0.43 -52.60 36.34
C GLN A 376 1.15 -52.30 37.67
N ALA A 377 0.59 -51.28 38.33
CA ALA A 377 0.00 -51.27 39.67
C ALA A 377 0.85 -51.62 40.90
N ALA A 378 0.92 -50.66 41.83
CA ALA A 378 0.83 -50.94 43.26
C ALA A 378 0.16 -49.77 43.99
N VAL A 379 -0.76 -50.15 44.89
CA VAL A 379 -1.61 -49.35 45.76
C VAL A 379 -1.01 -49.34 47.17
N GLY A 380 -1.19 -48.25 47.91
CA GLY A 380 -1.04 -48.20 49.38
C GLY A 380 -1.40 -46.81 49.90
N ARG A 381 -2.69 -46.51 50.10
CA ARG A 381 -3.40 -46.49 51.39
C ARG A 381 -2.71 -45.70 52.50
N LEU A 382 -3.33 -44.57 52.86
CA LEU A 382 -3.55 -44.17 54.26
C LEU A 382 -5.01 -43.68 54.39
N ALA A 383 -5.77 -44.40 55.20
CA ALA A 383 -7.04 -44.01 55.82
C ALA A 383 -6.71 -43.07 57.01
N SER A 384 -7.58 -42.36 57.75
CA SER A 384 -9.03 -42.27 57.96
C SER A 384 -9.24 -41.28 59.14
N ALA A 385 -10.34 -40.51 59.16
CA ALA A 385 -11.18 -40.10 60.32
C ALA A 385 -11.98 -38.83 59.95
N ALA A 386 -13.32 -38.83 59.79
CA ALA A 386 -14.42 -38.88 60.78
C ALA A 386 -14.44 -37.65 61.73
N ARG A 387 -15.53 -36.96 62.10
CA ARG A 387 -17.00 -36.95 61.82
C ARG A 387 -17.59 -35.79 62.67
N ARG A 388 -18.84 -35.38 62.36
CA ARG A 388 -19.86 -34.62 63.15
C ARG A 388 -19.72 -33.08 63.20
N ALA A 389 -20.77 -32.27 63.39
CA ALA A 389 -22.21 -32.26 63.13
C ALA A 389 -22.79 -30.98 63.79
N GLY A 390 -23.76 -30.32 63.16
CA GLY A 390 -24.65 -29.28 63.75
C GLY A 390 -25.36 -28.51 62.62
N ARG A 391 -26.65 -28.76 62.28
CA ARG A 391 -27.90 -28.22 62.88
C ARG A 391 -27.81 -26.70 63.17
N ALA A 392 -28.75 -25.82 62.81
CA ALA A 392 -30.10 -25.89 62.26
C ALA A 392 -30.48 -24.49 61.71
N GLY A 393 -31.53 -24.41 60.89
CA GLY A 393 -32.09 -23.12 60.45
C GLY A 393 -33.16 -23.31 59.39
N GLU A 394 -34.40 -23.46 59.85
CA GLU A 394 -35.60 -23.86 59.11
C GLU A 394 -36.45 -22.63 58.74
N ARG A 395 -37.37 -22.82 57.76
CA ARG A 395 -38.59 -22.02 57.42
C ARG A 395 -38.40 -20.97 56.31
N ARG A 396 -39.31 -20.80 55.34
CA ARG A 396 -40.68 -21.31 55.16
C ARG A 396 -41.09 -21.24 53.67
N ARG A 397 -42.02 -22.12 53.32
CA ARG A 397 -42.65 -22.34 52.01
C ARG A 397 -43.63 -21.22 51.61
N GLY A 398 -43.78 -21.04 50.29
CA GLY A 398 -44.98 -20.48 49.65
C GLY A 398 -45.13 -21.07 48.24
N ARG A 399 -45.96 -22.11 48.12
CA ARG A 399 -46.44 -22.73 46.86
C ARG A 399 -47.68 -21.98 46.39
N THR A 400 -47.86 -21.81 45.08
CA THR A 400 -49.07 -22.21 44.32
C THR A 400 -48.83 -22.16 42.80
N ARG A 401 -49.19 -23.26 42.12
CA ARG A 401 -49.46 -23.41 40.68
C ARG A 401 -51.01 -23.47 40.51
N PRO A 402 -51.58 -23.85 39.35
CA PRO A 402 -51.63 -23.20 38.04
C PRO A 402 -53.10 -23.03 37.56
N GLY A 403 -53.33 -22.29 36.46
CA GLY A 403 -54.64 -22.24 35.79
C GLY A 403 -54.49 -22.40 34.28
N ALA A 404 -54.96 -23.53 33.75
CA ALA A 404 -55.14 -23.79 32.33
C ALA A 404 -56.61 -23.60 31.96
N LEU A 405 -56.90 -23.11 30.74
CA LEU A 405 -57.91 -23.63 29.81
C LEU A 405 -58.01 -22.71 28.57
N ASP A 406 -57.45 -23.22 27.48
CA ASP A 406 -58.12 -23.50 26.20
C ASP A 406 -59.03 -22.44 25.55
N ARG A 407 -58.65 -22.02 24.33
CA ARG A 407 -59.50 -21.91 23.12
C ARG A 407 -58.73 -21.27 21.94
N ARG A 408 -58.51 -22.06 20.89
CA ARG A 408 -58.41 -21.60 19.47
C ARG A 408 -59.82 -21.67 18.84
N PRO A 409 -60.10 -21.26 17.57
CA PRO A 409 -59.32 -20.50 16.58
C PRO A 409 -60.11 -19.33 15.92
N ALA A 410 -59.46 -18.48 15.12
CA ALA A 410 -59.97 -18.05 13.80
C ALA A 410 -58.95 -17.18 13.04
N VAL A 411 -58.69 -17.58 11.80
CA VAL A 411 -57.96 -16.82 10.77
C VAL A 411 -58.92 -15.81 10.13
N ARG A 412 -58.48 -14.56 9.92
CA ARG A 412 -58.81 -13.79 8.71
C ARG A 412 -57.92 -12.57 8.51
N THR A 413 -57.38 -12.51 7.31
CA THR A 413 -56.66 -11.44 6.62
C THR A 413 -57.45 -10.14 6.49
N ARG A 414 -56.80 -8.97 6.62
CA ARG A 414 -56.98 -7.84 5.67
C ARG A 414 -55.90 -6.75 5.81
N ARG A 415 -55.73 -6.06 4.67
CA ARG A 415 -54.69 -5.13 4.22
C ARG A 415 -54.78 -3.68 4.76
N LEU A 416 -53.61 -3.02 4.73
CA LEU A 416 -53.31 -1.58 4.45
C LEU A 416 -53.78 -0.54 5.52
N PRO A 417 -53.16 0.67 5.66
CA PRO A 417 -52.57 1.50 4.60
C PRO A 417 -51.31 2.33 4.91
N THR A 418 -50.79 2.89 3.82
CA THR A 418 -49.83 3.99 3.65
C THR A 418 -50.34 5.37 4.12
N SER A 419 -49.40 6.18 4.62
CA SER A 419 -49.26 7.67 4.48
C SER A 419 -49.59 8.63 5.65
N LEU A 420 -48.59 9.52 5.89
CA LEU A 420 -48.59 10.92 6.41
C LEU A 420 -48.91 11.17 7.90
N PRO A 421 -48.46 12.29 8.57
CA PRO A 421 -48.10 13.60 8.01
C PRO A 421 -46.87 14.36 8.62
N LEU A 422 -46.56 15.51 7.99
CA LEU A 422 -45.59 16.56 8.34
C LEU A 422 -46.24 17.74 9.13
N LEU A 423 -45.38 18.57 9.76
CA LEU A 423 -45.50 19.99 10.24
C LEU A 423 -45.93 20.25 11.71
N PRO A 424 -45.68 21.46 12.31
CA PRO A 424 -44.66 22.53 12.08
C PRO A 424 -44.10 23.24 13.37
N ARG A 425 -43.23 24.26 13.15
CA ARG A 425 -42.90 25.50 13.94
C ARG A 425 -41.48 25.57 14.55
N ARG A 426 -40.55 26.41 14.05
CA ARG A 426 -40.37 27.89 14.12
C ARG A 426 -39.84 28.39 15.48
N HIS A 427 -38.59 28.91 15.55
CA HIS A 427 -38.25 30.36 15.56
C HIS A 427 -36.84 30.69 16.14
N HIS A 428 -36.20 31.67 15.49
CA HIS A 428 -35.25 32.69 15.97
C HIS A 428 -33.72 32.51 15.95
N LEU A 429 -33.17 33.01 14.83
CA LEU A 429 -31.89 33.69 14.68
C LEU A 429 -31.71 34.89 15.65
N ARG A 430 -30.47 35.09 16.11
CA ARG A 430 -29.95 36.41 16.44
C ARG A 430 -28.63 36.62 15.68
N ARG A 431 -28.69 37.50 14.67
CA ARG A 431 -27.56 38.01 13.88
C ARG A 431 -26.77 39.03 14.70
N LEU A 432 -25.45 38.94 14.65
CA LEU A 432 -24.55 40.10 14.75
C LEU A 432 -23.81 40.18 13.42
N GLY A 433 -24.10 41.24 12.65
CA GLY A 433 -23.44 41.52 11.38
C GLY A 433 -22.15 42.31 11.59
N ARG A 434 -21.19 42.13 10.69
CA ARG A 434 -20.17 43.12 10.35
C ARG A 434 -19.75 42.94 8.90
N ASP A 435 -19.79 44.06 8.18
CA ASP A 435 -19.38 44.26 6.78
C ASP A 435 -17.92 43.89 6.50
N PRO A 436 -17.58 43.52 5.24
CA PRO A 436 -16.21 43.39 4.78
C PRO A 436 -15.80 44.62 3.93
N ALA A 437 -14.96 45.48 4.48
CA ALA A 437 -14.13 46.38 3.68
C ALA A 437 -12.88 46.77 4.48
N HIS A 438 -11.70 46.28 4.09
CA HIS A 438 -10.49 47.09 4.01
C HIS A 438 -9.30 46.33 3.40
N HIS A 439 -8.86 46.85 2.26
CA HIS A 439 -7.53 46.87 1.65
C HIS A 439 -6.41 45.97 2.24
N HIS A 440 -5.99 44.99 1.44
CA HIS A 440 -4.65 44.39 1.52
C HIS A 440 -3.60 45.37 1.00
N ARG A 441 -2.84 45.97 1.92
CA ARG A 441 -1.57 46.63 1.63
C ARG A 441 -0.46 45.58 1.65
N ARG A 442 0.13 45.28 0.50
CA ARG A 442 1.31 44.40 0.37
C ARG A 442 2.50 45.01 1.12
N ALA A 443 2.96 44.36 2.18
CA ALA A 443 4.28 44.58 2.73
C ALA A 443 5.26 43.57 2.10
N ARG A 444 6.23 44.07 1.34
CA ARG A 444 7.44 43.33 0.96
C ARG A 444 8.32 43.19 2.21
N THR A 445 8.60 41.97 2.65
CA THR A 445 9.64 41.70 3.65
C THR A 445 10.91 41.20 2.97
N SER A 446 12.00 41.90 3.24
CA SER A 446 13.38 41.54 2.91
C SER A 446 13.82 40.26 3.66
N PRO A 447 14.86 39.53 3.20
CA PRO A 447 15.29 38.28 3.84
C PRO A 447 15.84 38.55 5.25
N PRO A 448 15.62 37.65 6.23
CA PRO A 448 16.12 37.87 7.57
C PRO A 448 17.64 37.78 7.59
N GLN A 449 18.26 38.82 8.16
CA GLN A 449 19.66 38.84 8.55
C GLN A 449 19.91 37.83 9.68
N GLY A 450 21.12 37.26 9.70
CA GLY A 450 21.52 36.13 10.53
C GLY A 450 21.09 36.20 12.00
N ILE A 451 20.27 35.22 12.38
CA ILE A 451 20.07 34.76 13.74
C ILE A 451 20.59 33.32 13.73
N THR A 452 21.67 33.04 14.44
CA THR A 452 22.08 31.66 14.73
C THR A 452 20.90 30.99 15.45
N PRO A 453 20.29 29.91 14.93
CA PRO A 453 19.15 29.30 15.62
C PRO A 453 19.61 28.80 16.98
N MET A 454 18.99 29.29 18.06
CA MET A 454 19.19 28.70 19.38
C MET A 454 18.74 27.24 19.33
N THR A 455 19.68 26.31 19.54
CA THR A 455 19.42 24.87 19.61
C THR A 455 18.44 24.58 20.76
N LYS A 456 17.30 23.95 20.44
CA LYS A 456 16.22 23.66 21.41
C LYS A 456 16.67 22.59 22.41
N THR A 457 16.42 22.84 23.70
CA THR A 457 16.60 21.87 24.79
C THR A 457 15.24 21.30 25.18
N TYR A 458 15.11 19.98 25.18
CA TYR A 458 13.86 19.27 25.45
C TYR A 458 13.83 18.68 26.86
N ALA A 459 12.62 18.59 27.42
CA ALA A 459 12.31 17.89 28.66
C ALA A 459 11.59 16.55 28.36
N HIS A 460 11.47 15.63 29.32
CA HIS A 460 10.70 14.40 29.13
C HIS A 460 9.20 14.70 29.05
N TRP A 461 8.42 13.87 28.35
CA TRP A 461 6.96 13.99 28.36
C TRP A 461 6.37 12.93 29.28
N ILE A 462 5.91 13.31 30.47
CA ILE A 462 5.45 12.37 31.51
C ILE A 462 4.16 12.89 32.14
N GLY A 463 3.11 12.06 32.12
CA GLY A 463 1.83 12.41 32.73
C GLY A 463 1.13 13.59 32.05
N GLY A 464 1.36 13.80 30.75
CA GLY A 464 0.73 14.88 29.98
C GLY A 464 1.39 16.25 30.14
N SER A 465 2.61 16.33 30.68
CA SER A 465 3.38 17.56 30.77
C SER A 465 4.87 17.32 30.52
N TRP A 466 5.58 18.38 30.16
CA TRP A 466 7.04 18.41 30.12
C TRP A 466 7.62 18.32 31.54
N ARG A 467 8.67 17.53 31.74
CA ARG A 467 9.38 17.34 33.01
C ARG A 467 10.89 17.33 32.81
N ASP A 468 11.59 18.14 33.59
CA ASP A 468 13.05 18.21 33.53
C ASP A 468 13.69 16.85 33.88
N PRO A 469 14.79 16.47 33.21
CA PRO A 469 15.48 15.21 33.44
C PRO A 469 16.23 15.19 34.77
N GLY A 470 16.29 14.03 35.43
CA GLY A 470 17.10 13.82 36.63
C GLY A 470 18.61 13.86 36.37
N ASN A 471 19.06 13.63 35.13
CA ASN A 471 20.48 13.46 34.80
C ASN A 471 20.99 14.42 33.70
N GLY A 472 20.35 15.58 33.56
CA GLY A 472 20.74 16.61 32.58
C GLY A 472 20.37 16.25 31.15
N HIS A 473 21.16 16.67 30.17
CA HIS A 473 20.85 16.52 28.75
C HIS A 473 22.05 16.00 27.95
N TYR A 474 21.81 15.43 26.78
CA TYR A 474 22.83 15.03 25.82
C TYR A 474 22.56 15.63 24.43
N PRO A 475 23.60 15.95 23.65
CA PRO A 475 23.44 16.54 22.32
C PRO A 475 22.97 15.49 21.31
N VAL A 476 22.09 15.92 20.41
CA VAL A 476 21.68 15.18 19.22
C VAL A 476 22.44 15.74 18.02
N ILE A 477 23.17 14.90 17.31
CA ILE A 477 24.12 15.31 16.27
C ILE A 477 23.52 15.13 14.89
N ASN A 478 23.63 16.16 14.05
CA ASN A 478 23.27 16.09 12.64
C ASN A 478 24.30 15.21 11.90
N PRO A 479 23.91 14.07 11.32
CA PRO A 479 24.88 13.16 10.70
C PRO A 479 25.55 13.70 9.43
N ALA A 480 24.97 14.72 8.80
CA ALA A 480 25.47 15.35 7.58
C ALA A 480 26.46 16.49 7.87
N THR A 481 26.27 17.24 8.95
CA THR A 481 27.08 18.43 9.27
C THR A 481 27.97 18.24 10.49
N GLU A 482 27.72 17.21 11.32
CA GLU A 482 28.35 16.97 12.62
C GLU A 482 28.01 18.01 13.69
N GLU A 483 27.11 18.95 13.39
CA GLU A 483 26.64 19.98 14.32
C GLU A 483 25.52 19.47 15.23
N THR A 484 25.26 20.16 16.34
CA THR A 484 24.16 19.80 17.25
C THR A 484 22.83 20.31 16.71
N VAL A 485 21.84 19.41 16.57
CA VAL A 485 20.45 19.72 16.20
C VAL A 485 19.69 20.29 17.40
N GLY A 486 19.90 19.70 18.57
CA GLY A 486 19.23 20.05 19.83
C GLY A 486 19.74 19.18 20.98
N HIS A 487 19.17 19.38 22.16
CA HIS A 487 19.54 18.62 23.36
C HIS A 487 18.36 17.79 23.86
N ALA A 488 18.57 16.48 23.97
CA ALA A 488 17.59 15.55 24.50
C ALA A 488 17.80 15.34 26.01
N PRO A 489 16.74 15.13 26.79
CA PRO A 489 16.82 14.91 28.23
C PRO A 489 17.40 13.52 28.54
N GLU A 490 18.24 13.40 29.56
CA GLU A 490 18.82 12.13 30.00
C GLU A 490 18.04 11.60 31.21
N ALA A 491 17.28 10.53 31.00
CA ALA A 491 16.50 9.90 32.06
C ALA A 491 17.40 9.16 33.06
N ASP A 492 17.10 9.33 34.35
CA ASP A 492 17.55 8.42 35.38
C ASP A 492 16.48 7.34 35.69
N PRO A 493 16.75 6.36 36.57
CA PRO A 493 15.75 5.37 36.95
C PRO A 493 14.46 5.95 37.60
N ALA A 494 14.53 7.11 38.25
CA ALA A 494 13.38 7.76 38.87
C ALA A 494 12.45 8.40 37.82
N ASP A 495 13.02 8.96 36.74
CA ASP A 495 12.26 9.44 35.58
C ASP A 495 11.47 8.31 34.92
N VAL A 496 12.12 7.15 34.72
CA VAL A 496 11.49 5.94 34.16
C VAL A 496 10.35 5.45 35.05
N ASP A 497 10.59 5.35 36.35
CA ASP A 497 9.60 4.94 37.35
C ASP A 497 8.41 5.94 37.43
N ALA A 498 8.67 7.24 37.33
CA ALA A 498 7.63 8.26 37.23
C ALA A 498 6.76 8.09 35.96
N ALA A 499 7.38 7.80 34.82
CA ALA A 499 6.67 7.52 33.56
C ALA A 499 5.80 6.26 33.65
N VAL A 500 6.33 5.17 34.22
CA VAL A 500 5.56 3.92 34.38
C VAL A 500 4.41 4.10 35.37
N ARG A 501 4.59 4.83 36.47
CA ARG A 501 3.49 5.16 37.39
C ARG A 501 2.39 5.97 36.71
N ALA A 502 2.74 6.96 35.90
CA ALA A 502 1.77 7.74 35.14
C ALA A 502 0.99 6.85 34.14
N ALA A 503 1.68 5.96 33.42
CA ALA A 503 1.04 4.97 32.54
C ALA A 503 0.09 4.03 33.29
N ARG A 504 0.50 3.55 34.47
CA ARG A 504 -0.33 2.67 35.29
C ARG A 504 -1.57 3.38 35.83
N ALA A 505 -1.43 4.62 36.28
CA ALA A 505 -2.55 5.42 36.76
C ALA A 505 -3.59 5.71 35.67
N ALA A 506 -3.16 5.91 34.42
CA ALA A 506 -4.05 6.17 33.29
C ALA A 506 -4.75 4.91 32.74
N TYR A 507 -4.19 3.72 32.99
CA TYR A 507 -4.61 2.46 32.36
C TYR A 507 -6.07 2.10 32.62
N ASP A 508 -6.53 2.15 33.86
CA ASP A 508 -7.90 1.76 34.22
C ASP A 508 -8.96 2.65 33.54
N GLY A 509 -8.64 3.93 33.29
CA GLY A 509 -9.51 4.84 32.56
C GLY A 509 -9.52 4.51 31.06
N TRP A 510 -8.33 4.50 30.45
CA TRP A 510 -8.17 4.34 29.00
C TRP A 510 -8.61 2.97 28.47
N SER A 511 -8.32 1.90 29.21
CA SER A 511 -8.68 0.53 28.82
C SER A 511 -10.21 0.30 28.75
N ARG A 512 -11.00 1.11 29.47
CA ARG A 512 -12.47 1.06 29.47
C ARG A 512 -13.13 2.09 28.56
N THR A 513 -12.36 3.03 28.00
CA THR A 513 -12.83 3.96 26.97
C THR A 513 -13.42 3.18 25.80
N ALA A 514 -14.55 3.61 25.24
CA ALA A 514 -15.20 2.88 24.16
C ALA A 514 -14.29 2.81 22.91
N SER A 515 -14.32 1.68 22.18
CA SER A 515 -13.48 1.50 20.99
C SER A 515 -13.61 2.61 19.95
N ARG A 516 -14.82 3.18 19.79
CA ARG A 516 -15.07 4.33 18.90
C ARG A 516 -14.38 5.61 19.35
N GLU A 517 -14.33 5.86 20.66
CA GLU A 517 -13.64 7.02 21.23
C GLU A 517 -12.13 6.88 21.09
N ARG A 518 -11.58 5.67 21.37
CA ARG A 518 -10.16 5.39 21.12
C ARG A 518 -9.80 5.57 19.65
N ALA A 519 -10.64 5.08 18.73
CA ALA A 519 -10.47 5.28 17.30
C ALA A 519 -10.44 6.77 16.91
N ALA A 520 -11.36 7.57 17.44
CA ALA A 520 -11.43 9.00 17.15
C ALA A 520 -10.19 9.77 17.62
N VAL A 521 -9.65 9.43 18.80
CA VAL A 521 -8.38 10.01 19.29
C VAL A 521 -7.23 9.66 18.33
N LEU A 522 -7.08 8.39 17.95
CA LEU A 522 -6.00 7.96 17.05
C LEU A 522 -6.11 8.58 15.64
N ASP A 523 -7.32 8.73 15.13
CA ASP A 523 -7.55 9.39 13.84
C ASP A 523 -7.18 10.88 13.90
N ARG A 524 -7.54 11.55 15.01
CA ARG A 524 -7.16 12.95 15.25
C ARG A 524 -5.65 13.14 15.42
N VAL A 525 -4.93 12.19 16.03
CA VAL A 525 -3.45 12.23 16.07
C VAL A 525 -2.89 12.22 14.65
N ALA A 526 -3.47 11.42 13.74
CA ALA A 526 -2.99 11.38 12.37
C ALA A 526 -3.20 12.72 11.64
N ASP A 527 -4.33 13.39 11.86
CA ASP A 527 -4.59 14.71 11.30
C ASP A 527 -3.61 15.76 11.85
N LEU A 528 -3.37 15.77 13.17
CA LEU A 528 -2.38 16.67 13.79
C LEU A 528 -0.96 16.41 13.27
N LEU A 529 -0.56 15.15 13.10
CA LEU A 529 0.73 14.83 12.48
C LEU A 529 0.83 15.31 11.03
N ALA A 530 -0.27 15.30 10.27
CA ALA A 530 -0.31 15.85 8.93
C ALA A 530 -0.20 17.38 8.93
N GLU A 531 -0.86 18.05 9.87
CA GLU A 531 -0.79 19.50 10.07
C GLU A 531 0.62 19.96 10.45
N HIS A 532 1.30 19.20 11.32
CA HIS A 532 2.67 19.48 11.78
C HIS A 532 3.78 18.88 10.90
N ALA A 533 3.45 18.16 9.83
CA ALA A 533 4.45 17.58 8.92
C ALA A 533 5.47 18.60 8.37
N PRO A 534 5.12 19.86 8.03
CA PRO A 534 6.08 20.86 7.58
C PRO A 534 7.18 21.19 8.60
N ASP A 535 6.89 21.06 9.90
CA ASP A 535 7.85 21.30 10.99
C ASP A 535 8.62 20.02 11.35
N LEU A 536 7.95 18.87 11.28
CA LEU A 536 8.54 17.58 11.61
C LEU A 536 9.53 17.08 10.55
N VAL A 537 9.27 17.30 9.26
CA VAL A 537 10.15 16.81 8.18
C VAL A 537 11.57 17.38 8.27
N PRO A 538 11.79 18.70 8.44
CA PRO A 538 13.13 19.26 8.63
C PRO A 538 13.83 18.74 9.90
N LEU A 539 13.10 18.59 11.00
CA LEU A 539 13.65 18.06 12.26
C LEU A 539 14.13 16.62 12.09
N VAL A 540 13.26 15.75 11.57
CA VAL A 540 13.59 14.34 11.29
C VAL A 540 14.76 14.23 10.34
N GLN A 541 14.83 15.08 9.31
CA GLN A 541 15.96 15.13 8.38
C GLN A 541 17.26 15.52 9.08
N ALA A 542 17.23 16.55 9.94
CA ALA A 542 18.39 17.01 10.67
C ALA A 542 18.93 15.95 11.63
N GLU A 543 18.07 15.23 12.36
CA GLU A 543 18.49 14.21 13.32
C GLU A 543 18.96 12.90 12.66
N THR A 544 18.30 12.48 11.56
CA THR A 544 18.57 11.17 10.94
C THR A 544 19.59 11.23 9.80
N GLY A 545 19.81 12.40 9.22
CA GLY A 545 20.58 12.56 7.98
C GLY A 545 19.87 11.98 6.75
N ALA A 546 18.61 11.58 6.85
CA ALA A 546 17.85 11.08 5.71
C ALA A 546 17.65 12.17 4.64
N THR A 547 17.70 11.78 3.37
CA THR A 547 17.47 12.72 2.26
C THR A 547 16.05 13.27 2.28
N LEU A 548 15.85 14.46 1.71
CA LEU A 548 14.55 15.14 1.72
C LEU A 548 13.44 14.25 1.16
N ARG A 549 13.75 13.51 0.09
CA ARG A 549 12.83 12.54 -0.50
C ARG A 549 12.43 11.45 0.50
N VAL A 550 13.37 10.91 1.27
CA VAL A 550 13.11 9.86 2.26
C VAL A 550 12.27 10.40 3.41
N THR A 551 12.60 11.56 3.97
CA THR A 551 11.85 12.11 5.11
C THR A 551 10.42 12.51 4.73
N SER A 552 10.26 13.20 3.59
CA SER A 552 8.97 13.71 3.12
C SER A 552 8.02 12.66 2.55
N SER A 553 8.51 11.47 2.16
CA SER A 553 7.66 10.40 1.60
C SER A 553 7.61 9.12 2.43
N LEU A 554 8.65 8.83 3.22
CA LEU A 554 8.85 7.50 3.81
C LEU A 554 9.18 7.50 5.31
N GLN A 555 9.31 8.67 5.97
CA GLN A 555 9.46 8.73 7.44
C GLN A 555 8.30 9.41 8.15
N VAL A 556 7.88 10.61 7.73
CA VAL A 556 6.75 11.30 8.38
C VAL A 556 5.39 10.76 7.89
N PRO A 557 5.13 10.64 6.58
CA PRO A 557 3.82 10.16 6.11
C PRO A 557 3.44 8.75 6.60
N PRO A 558 4.35 7.75 6.62
CA PRO A 558 3.97 6.44 7.13
C PRO A 558 3.58 6.45 8.61
N ALA A 559 4.09 7.38 9.43
CA ALA A 559 3.64 7.51 10.82
C ALA A 559 2.15 7.93 10.89
N ILE A 560 1.74 8.87 10.04
CA ILE A 560 0.33 9.29 9.87
C ILE A 560 -0.52 8.07 9.46
N ASP A 561 -0.05 7.31 8.46
CA ASP A 561 -0.75 6.13 7.97
C ASP A 561 -0.90 5.05 9.05
N ARG A 562 0.10 4.87 9.93
CA ARG A 562 0.01 3.94 11.06
C ARG A 562 -1.10 4.35 12.03
N PHE A 563 -1.16 5.62 12.43
CA PHE A 563 -2.23 6.11 13.32
C PHE A 563 -3.61 5.94 12.66
N ARG A 564 -3.78 6.34 11.40
CA ARG A 564 -5.06 6.12 10.67
C ARG A 564 -5.43 4.64 10.57
N ARG A 565 -4.45 3.78 10.29
CA ARG A 565 -4.68 2.34 10.21
C ARG A 565 -5.18 1.79 11.52
N TYR A 566 -4.52 2.12 12.63
CA TYR A 566 -4.86 1.58 13.94
C TYR A 566 -6.06 2.28 14.60
N ALA A 567 -6.46 3.48 14.14
CA ALA A 567 -7.78 4.03 14.41
C ALA A 567 -8.89 3.11 13.88
N ARG A 568 -8.76 2.63 12.63
CA ARG A 568 -9.66 1.58 12.09
C ARG A 568 -9.50 0.26 12.85
N GLY A 569 -8.26 -0.09 13.19
CA GLY A 569 -7.93 -1.29 13.97
C GLY A 569 -8.62 -1.33 15.34
N ALA A 570 -8.78 -0.19 16.02
CA ALA A 570 -9.48 -0.10 17.30
C ALA A 570 -10.96 -0.52 17.20
N LEU A 571 -11.54 -0.47 15.99
CA LEU A 571 -12.92 -0.88 15.71
C LEU A 571 -13.04 -2.37 15.33
N GLU A 572 -11.93 -3.09 15.19
CA GLU A 572 -11.95 -4.54 14.94
C GLU A 572 -12.64 -5.26 16.13
N PRO A 573 -13.45 -6.31 15.89
CA PRO A 573 -14.08 -7.06 16.95
C PRO A 573 -13.05 -7.65 17.92
N ASP A 574 -13.16 -7.29 19.20
CA ASP A 574 -12.34 -7.86 20.27
C ASP A 574 -12.85 -9.24 20.71
N THR A 575 -14.07 -9.60 20.34
CA THR A 575 -14.76 -10.82 20.74
C THR A 575 -14.97 -11.71 19.54
N VAL A 576 -14.39 -12.91 19.59
CA VAL A 576 -14.56 -13.98 18.62
C VAL A 576 -15.56 -14.98 19.20
N PRO A 577 -16.83 -14.97 18.76
CA PRO A 577 -17.82 -15.93 19.22
C PRO A 577 -17.47 -17.32 18.68
N LEU A 578 -17.62 -18.34 19.52
CA LEU A 578 -17.46 -19.73 19.15
C LEU A 578 -18.83 -20.41 19.12
N ALA A 579 -19.01 -21.36 18.21
CA ALA A 579 -20.24 -22.13 18.13
C ALA A 579 -20.47 -22.89 19.45
N PRO A 580 -21.67 -22.83 20.06
CA PRO A 580 -21.97 -23.61 21.26
C PRO A 580 -21.81 -25.11 21.00
N LEU A 581 -21.27 -25.84 21.98
CA LEU A 581 -21.06 -27.28 21.88
C LEU A 581 -21.84 -28.04 22.96
N PRO A 582 -22.46 -29.19 22.63
CA PRO A 582 -23.05 -30.06 23.63
C PRO A 582 -21.94 -30.76 24.41
N MET A 583 -21.92 -30.54 25.73
CA MET A 583 -20.93 -31.13 26.64
C MET A 583 -21.60 -32.17 27.53
N ALA A 584 -20.96 -33.34 27.66
CA ALA A 584 -21.40 -34.36 28.60
C ALA A 584 -21.19 -33.90 30.05
N ALA A 585 -22.01 -34.43 30.95
CA ALA A 585 -21.81 -34.21 32.38
C ALA A 585 -20.47 -34.79 32.84
N THR A 586 -19.79 -34.07 33.72
CA THR A 586 -18.56 -34.51 34.38
C THR A 586 -18.73 -34.42 35.91
N PRO A 587 -17.82 -35.00 36.70
CA PRO A 587 -17.83 -34.76 38.15
C PRO A 587 -17.68 -33.28 38.56
N LEU A 588 -17.18 -32.41 37.67
CA LEU A 588 -16.94 -30.99 37.95
C LEU A 588 -18.14 -30.10 37.61
N ALA A 589 -18.97 -30.49 36.64
CA ALA A 589 -20.11 -29.70 36.18
C ALA A 589 -21.17 -30.56 35.45
N PRO A 590 -22.47 -30.20 35.55
CA PRO A 590 -23.52 -30.78 34.73
C PRO A 590 -23.23 -30.64 33.23
N GLY A 591 -23.76 -31.58 32.44
CA GLY A 591 -23.74 -31.47 30.98
C GLY A 591 -24.75 -30.46 30.47
N GLY A 592 -24.62 -30.06 29.21
CA GLY A 592 -25.51 -29.07 28.60
C GLY A 592 -24.91 -28.45 27.34
N LEU A 593 -25.63 -27.50 26.76
CA LEU A 593 -25.12 -26.69 25.65
C LEU A 593 -24.26 -25.56 26.22
N ILE A 594 -22.97 -25.56 25.89
CA ILE A 594 -22.01 -24.59 26.42
C ILE A 594 -21.66 -23.58 25.33
N GLY A 595 -22.02 -22.32 25.56
CA GLY A 595 -21.59 -21.20 24.74
C GLY A 595 -20.17 -20.77 25.10
N ALA A 596 -19.43 -20.27 24.13
CA ALA A 596 -18.07 -19.80 24.34
C ALA A 596 -17.72 -18.61 23.45
N ALA A 597 -16.80 -17.78 23.94
CA ALA A 597 -16.15 -16.73 23.17
C ALA A 597 -14.68 -16.57 23.59
N ALA A 598 -13.83 -16.21 22.63
CA ALA A 598 -12.48 -15.74 22.92
C ALA A 598 -12.47 -14.20 22.82
N VAL A 599 -12.04 -13.53 23.89
CA VAL A 599 -12.07 -12.08 23.99
C VAL A 599 -10.67 -11.53 24.16
N ARG A 600 -10.32 -10.49 23.40
CA ARG A 600 -9.05 -9.78 23.50
C ARG A 600 -9.13 -8.73 24.59
N ARG A 601 -8.18 -8.76 25.52
CA ARG A 601 -8.03 -7.75 26.58
C ARG A 601 -6.69 -7.03 26.44
N PRO A 602 -6.63 -5.70 26.68
CA PRO A 602 -5.35 -5.01 26.73
C PRO A 602 -4.43 -5.64 27.77
N LEU A 603 -3.14 -5.67 27.47
CA LEU A 603 -2.11 -6.23 28.35
C LEU A 603 -1.84 -5.36 29.58
N GLY A 604 -1.90 -4.03 29.45
CA GLY A 604 -1.52 -3.11 30.52
C GLY A 604 -0.64 -1.95 30.05
N VAL A 605 0.49 -1.77 30.73
CA VAL A 605 1.53 -0.80 30.37
C VAL A 605 2.53 -1.45 29.41
N VAL A 606 2.74 -0.82 28.26
CA VAL A 606 3.65 -1.29 27.22
C VAL A 606 4.88 -0.39 27.13
N ALA A 607 6.07 -0.98 27.27
CA ALA A 607 7.33 -0.31 26.97
C ALA A 607 7.60 -0.38 25.45
N CYS A 608 7.55 0.77 24.78
CA CYS A 608 7.80 0.88 23.33
C CYS A 608 9.21 1.43 23.09
N ILE A 609 10.15 0.57 22.71
CA ILE A 609 11.56 0.92 22.50
C ILE A 609 11.90 0.79 21.01
N THR A 610 12.46 1.83 20.38
CA THR A 610 12.65 1.90 18.92
C THR A 610 14.09 2.16 18.49
N SER A 611 14.38 1.86 17.22
CA SER A 611 15.63 2.16 16.51
C SER A 611 15.59 3.53 15.82
N TYR A 612 16.77 4.01 15.40
CA TYR A 612 17.00 5.35 14.83
C TYR A 612 16.73 5.49 13.31
N ASN A 613 16.45 4.40 12.61
CA ASN A 613 16.42 4.47 11.14
C ASN A 613 15.12 5.07 10.59
N PHE A 614 14.04 5.02 11.37
CA PHE A 614 12.73 5.58 11.04
C PHE A 614 12.05 6.03 12.36
N PRO A 615 12.58 7.03 13.07
CA PRO A 615 12.25 7.29 14.48
C PRO A 615 10.74 7.39 14.72
N LEU A 616 10.09 8.34 14.03
CA LEU A 616 8.67 8.60 14.21
C LEU A 616 7.78 7.46 13.67
N THR A 617 8.14 6.86 12.54
CA THR A 617 7.38 5.74 11.94
C THR A 617 7.45 4.48 12.80
N ASN A 618 8.64 4.11 13.29
CA ASN A 618 8.83 2.95 14.16
C ASN A 618 8.10 3.15 15.48
N LEU A 619 8.12 4.38 16.03
CA LEU A 619 7.41 4.69 17.26
C LEU A 619 5.89 4.62 17.05
N ALA A 620 5.37 5.24 16.00
CA ALA A 620 3.94 5.17 15.64
C ALA A 620 3.48 3.72 15.41
N GLY A 621 4.31 2.88 14.78
CA GLY A 621 4.06 1.47 14.57
C GLY A 621 3.86 0.66 15.86
N LYS A 622 4.39 1.14 17.00
CA LYS A 622 4.23 0.50 18.31
C LYS A 622 3.16 1.17 19.19
N VAL A 623 3.17 2.51 19.22
CA VAL A 623 2.27 3.31 20.04
C VAL A 623 0.83 3.17 19.57
N ALA A 624 0.57 3.32 18.27
CA ALA A 624 -0.78 3.31 17.72
C ALA A 624 -1.54 1.99 17.97
N PRO A 625 -0.98 0.79 17.69
CA PRO A 625 -1.68 -0.47 18.02
C PRO A 625 -1.84 -0.70 19.52
N ALA A 626 -0.85 -0.31 20.34
CA ALA A 626 -0.95 -0.44 21.79
C ALA A 626 -2.13 0.36 22.34
N LEU A 627 -2.22 1.64 21.96
CA LEU A 627 -3.31 2.54 22.34
C LEU A 627 -4.67 2.06 21.77
N ALA A 628 -4.70 1.57 20.53
CA ALA A 628 -5.92 1.04 19.90
C ALA A 628 -6.54 -0.11 20.70
N MET A 629 -5.71 -1.02 21.22
CA MET A 629 -6.13 -2.12 22.09
C MET A 629 -6.49 -1.69 23.52
N GLY A 630 -6.26 -0.42 23.89
CA GLY A 630 -6.56 0.12 25.21
C GLY A 630 -5.41 0.03 26.21
N ASN A 631 -4.18 -0.21 25.74
CA ASN A 631 -2.98 -0.16 26.59
C ASN A 631 -2.52 1.28 26.82
N THR A 632 -1.69 1.48 27.84
CA THR A 632 -0.93 2.73 28.03
C THR A 632 0.54 2.50 27.71
N VAL A 633 1.27 3.56 27.36
CA VAL A 633 2.61 3.44 26.76
C VAL A 633 3.64 4.27 27.53
N VAL A 634 4.82 3.67 27.71
CA VAL A 634 6.07 4.37 27.99
C VAL A 634 7.02 4.12 26.82
N ALA A 635 7.28 5.18 26.05
CA ALA A 635 8.16 5.15 24.90
C ALA A 635 9.61 5.48 25.29
N LYS A 636 10.56 4.80 24.66
CA LYS A 636 11.98 5.16 24.67
C LYS A 636 12.55 5.10 23.24
N PRO A 637 12.67 6.24 22.54
CA PRO A 637 13.30 6.26 21.22
C PRO A 637 14.81 6.01 21.32
N ALA A 638 15.43 5.81 20.16
CA ALA A 638 16.88 5.71 20.07
C ALA A 638 17.53 7.05 20.45
N PRO A 639 18.73 7.04 21.03
CA PRO A 639 19.37 8.28 21.48
C PRO A 639 19.90 9.15 20.34
N GLN A 640 20.02 8.62 19.12
CA GLN A 640 20.52 9.38 17.98
C GLN A 640 19.50 10.38 17.42
N ASP A 641 18.20 10.12 17.56
CA ASP A 641 17.13 10.88 16.92
C ASP A 641 15.83 10.98 17.76
N PRO A 642 15.91 11.36 19.04
CA PRO A 642 14.77 11.37 19.94
C PRO A 642 13.87 12.61 19.82
N LEU A 643 14.31 13.72 19.24
CA LEU A 643 13.63 15.02 19.36
C LEU A 643 12.30 15.00 18.62
N CYS A 644 12.25 14.45 17.40
CA CYS A 644 10.98 14.28 16.67
C CYS A 644 9.98 13.36 17.39
N CYS A 645 10.47 12.42 18.21
CA CYS A 645 9.62 11.53 18.99
C CYS A 645 9.03 12.23 20.23
N LEU A 646 9.75 13.20 20.81
CA LEU A 646 9.29 14.02 21.92
C LEU A 646 8.13 14.94 21.52
N GLU A 647 8.13 15.44 20.28
CA GLU A 647 7.04 16.28 19.73
C GLU A 647 5.70 15.53 19.65
N LEU A 648 5.70 14.19 19.68
CA LEU A 648 4.47 13.40 19.63
C LEU A 648 3.60 13.56 20.90
N GLY A 649 4.22 13.84 22.06
CA GLY A 649 3.52 13.98 23.35
C GLY A 649 2.43 15.05 23.36
N PRO A 650 2.76 16.32 23.05
CA PRO A 650 1.78 17.39 22.92
C PRO A 650 0.67 17.09 21.91
N LEU A 651 0.99 16.49 20.76
CA LEU A 651 0.01 16.17 19.71
C LEU A 651 -1.00 15.10 20.19
N LEU A 652 -0.54 14.08 20.92
CA LEU A 652 -1.42 13.07 21.52
C LEU A 652 -2.36 13.69 22.56
N LYS A 653 -1.87 14.62 23.38
CA LYS A 653 -2.69 15.35 24.36
C LYS A 653 -3.73 16.23 23.67
N GLU A 654 -3.33 16.96 22.63
CA GLU A 654 -4.25 17.79 21.83
C GLU A 654 -5.33 16.96 21.13
N ALA A 655 -5.00 15.75 20.69
CA ALA A 655 -5.97 14.80 20.14
C ALA A 655 -7.00 14.30 21.17
N GLY A 656 -6.79 14.57 22.47
CA GLY A 656 -7.66 14.16 23.56
C GLY A 656 -7.24 12.86 24.24
N LEU A 657 -5.99 12.40 24.06
CA LEU A 657 -5.48 11.26 24.81
C LEU A 657 -5.36 11.62 26.31
N PRO A 658 -5.83 10.77 27.24
CA PRO A 658 -5.72 11.03 28.67
C PRO A 658 -4.27 11.21 29.14
N ASP A 659 -4.07 12.12 30.10
CA ASP A 659 -2.78 12.34 30.73
C ASP A 659 -2.20 11.04 31.29
N GLY A 660 -0.94 10.74 30.95
CA GLY A 660 -0.26 9.51 31.35
C GLY A 660 -0.52 8.30 30.46
N ALA A 661 -1.52 8.30 29.56
CA ALA A 661 -1.71 7.18 28.65
C ALA A 661 -0.57 7.03 27.61
N PHE A 662 0.14 8.12 27.33
CA PHE A 662 1.41 8.13 26.62
C PHE A 662 2.45 8.94 27.41
N ASN A 663 3.65 8.37 27.53
CA ASN A 663 4.82 8.99 28.15
C ASN A 663 6.03 8.71 27.25
N VAL A 664 6.98 9.63 27.18
CA VAL A 664 8.27 9.39 26.51
C VAL A 664 9.44 9.82 27.40
N VAL A 665 10.38 8.89 27.56
CA VAL A 665 11.65 9.10 28.25
C VAL A 665 12.79 8.82 27.28
N THR A 666 13.89 9.56 27.40
CA THR A 666 15.04 9.51 26.50
C THR A 666 16.30 9.23 27.31
N GLY A 667 17.33 8.69 26.68
CA GLY A 667 18.58 8.38 27.39
C GLY A 667 19.62 7.75 26.48
N SER A 668 20.80 8.37 26.47
CA SER A 668 21.97 7.93 25.70
C SER A 668 22.63 6.71 26.32
N ARG A 669 22.38 6.46 27.61
CA ARG A 669 22.93 5.34 28.36
C ARG A 669 21.98 4.14 28.38
N ALA A 670 22.55 2.96 28.63
CA ALA A 670 21.77 1.72 28.75
C ALA A 670 20.80 1.75 29.94
N ALA A 671 21.17 2.43 31.03
CA ALA A 671 20.46 2.45 32.31
C ALA A 671 18.96 2.77 32.18
N ALA A 672 18.56 3.77 31.39
CA ALA A 672 17.15 4.12 31.20
C ALA A 672 16.35 2.98 30.53
N GLY A 673 16.94 2.31 29.54
CA GLY A 673 16.31 1.16 28.87
C GLY A 673 16.26 -0.08 29.77
N GLU A 674 17.34 -0.37 30.50
CA GLU A 674 17.41 -1.47 31.45
C GLU A 674 16.40 -1.31 32.59
N ALA A 675 16.29 -0.10 33.15
CA ALA A 675 15.30 0.23 34.16
C ALA A 675 13.88 0.01 33.63
N LEU A 676 13.57 0.49 32.41
CA LEU A 676 12.23 0.36 31.83
C LEU A 676 11.85 -1.11 31.58
N VAL A 677 12.75 -1.91 31.03
CA VAL A 677 12.50 -3.34 30.74
C VAL A 677 12.36 -4.16 32.04
N ALA A 678 13.18 -3.87 33.04
CA ALA A 678 13.14 -4.55 34.33
C ALA A 678 11.95 -4.13 35.21
N HIS A 679 11.35 -2.95 34.95
CA HIS A 679 10.34 -2.36 35.82
C HIS A 679 9.14 -3.31 36.07
N PRO A 680 8.70 -3.51 37.33
CA PRO A 680 7.60 -4.43 37.66
C PRO A 680 6.23 -3.93 37.21
N GLY A 681 6.09 -2.62 36.97
CA GLY A 681 4.86 -2.00 36.46
C GLY A 681 4.68 -2.07 34.94
N VAL A 682 5.59 -2.70 34.19
CA VAL A 682 5.50 -2.89 32.74
C VAL A 682 5.02 -4.31 32.45
N ASP A 683 3.99 -4.45 31.62
CA ASP A 683 3.35 -5.74 31.32
C ASP A 683 3.84 -6.35 29.98
N MET A 684 4.28 -5.49 29.05
CA MET A 684 4.83 -5.90 27.74
C MET A 684 6.00 -5.02 27.31
N VAL A 685 6.96 -5.61 26.59
CA VAL A 685 8.01 -4.88 25.87
C VAL A 685 7.83 -5.06 24.36
N SER A 686 7.64 -3.96 23.64
CA SER A 686 7.69 -3.91 22.18
C SER A 686 8.99 -3.22 21.75
N PHE A 687 9.92 -3.98 21.19
CA PHE A 687 11.26 -3.53 20.86
C PHE A 687 11.55 -3.66 19.37
N THR A 688 12.21 -2.65 18.81
CA THR A 688 12.86 -2.72 17.50
C THR A 688 14.30 -2.27 17.63
N GLY A 689 15.25 -3.07 17.14
CA GLY A 689 16.67 -2.74 17.20
C GLY A 689 17.58 -3.94 16.97
N SER A 690 18.80 -3.90 17.50
CA SER A 690 19.79 -4.96 17.24
C SER A 690 19.42 -6.27 17.94
N THR A 691 19.77 -7.40 17.31
CA THR A 691 19.55 -8.73 17.87
C THR A 691 20.25 -8.92 19.23
N ALA A 692 21.45 -8.37 19.40
CA ALA A 692 22.19 -8.47 20.66
C ALA A 692 21.45 -7.80 21.83
N VAL A 693 20.85 -6.62 21.59
CA VAL A 693 20.04 -5.94 22.60
C VAL A 693 18.72 -6.68 22.81
N GLY A 694 18.07 -7.15 21.74
CA GLY A 694 16.83 -7.93 21.81
C GLY A 694 16.95 -9.17 22.71
N LYS A 695 18.07 -9.90 22.61
CA LYS A 695 18.37 -11.06 23.47
C LYS A 695 18.45 -10.66 24.96
N LYS A 696 19.17 -9.57 25.28
CA LYS A 696 19.25 -9.05 26.67
C LYS A 696 17.88 -8.63 27.21
N ILE A 697 17.07 -7.98 26.36
CA ILE A 697 15.70 -7.61 26.74
C ILE A 697 14.86 -8.86 27.00
N ALA A 698 14.95 -9.88 26.15
CA ALA A 698 14.22 -11.13 26.33
C ALA A 698 14.61 -11.87 27.61
N GLU A 699 15.90 -11.91 27.95
CA GLU A 699 16.40 -12.46 29.22
C GLU A 699 15.81 -11.73 30.44
N SER A 700 15.77 -10.39 30.39
CA SER A 700 15.19 -9.58 31.46
C SER A 700 13.67 -9.74 31.55
N ALA A 701 12.97 -9.68 30.42
CA ALA A 701 11.52 -9.84 30.32
C ALA A 701 11.06 -11.23 30.81
N GLY A 702 11.84 -12.27 30.53
CA GLY A 702 11.57 -13.65 30.95
C GLY A 702 11.55 -13.85 32.46
N ARG A 703 12.32 -13.05 33.23
CA ARG A 703 12.33 -13.12 34.71
C ARG A 703 10.96 -12.81 35.33
N SER A 704 10.14 -12.02 34.64
CA SER A 704 8.80 -11.64 35.06
C SER A 704 7.72 -12.06 34.05
N MET A 705 8.04 -12.98 33.12
CA MET A 705 7.13 -13.48 32.08
C MET A 705 6.42 -12.37 31.27
N LYS A 706 7.06 -11.22 31.07
CA LYS A 706 6.49 -10.12 30.28
C LYS A 706 6.29 -10.56 28.84
N ARG A 707 5.20 -10.12 28.21
CA ARG A 707 5.00 -10.33 26.78
C ARG A 707 6.05 -9.53 26.00
N THR A 708 6.52 -10.09 24.88
CA THR A 708 7.52 -9.42 24.04
C THR A 708 7.09 -9.44 22.58
N LEU A 709 7.23 -8.30 21.91
CA LEU A 709 7.27 -8.19 20.46
C LEU A 709 8.64 -7.64 20.08
N MET A 710 9.40 -8.41 19.31
CA MET A 710 10.80 -8.16 18.98
C MET A 710 10.97 -8.13 17.48
N GLU A 711 11.30 -6.96 16.93
CA GLU A 711 11.62 -6.74 15.52
C GLU A 711 13.11 -6.44 15.42
N LEU A 712 13.92 -7.41 14.97
CA LEU A 712 15.37 -7.36 15.09
C LEU A 712 16.07 -7.25 13.73
N GLY A 713 17.39 -7.46 13.72
CA GLY A 713 18.22 -7.32 12.53
C GLY A 713 17.90 -8.33 11.43
N GLY A 714 18.37 -8.03 10.22
CA GLY A 714 18.16 -8.85 9.04
C GLY A 714 19.41 -8.99 8.17
N LYS A 715 19.42 -10.04 7.34
CA LYS A 715 20.41 -10.25 6.28
C LYS A 715 19.74 -10.80 5.03
N GLY A 716 18.77 -10.03 4.52
CA GLY A 716 17.86 -10.49 3.45
C GLY A 716 18.60 -10.95 2.20
N ALA A 717 18.17 -12.09 1.64
CA ALA A 717 18.64 -12.63 0.38
C ALA A 717 17.67 -12.28 -0.75
N ALA A 718 18.18 -11.67 -1.82
CA ALA A 718 17.50 -11.54 -3.10
C ALA A 718 17.99 -12.63 -4.05
N ILE A 719 17.16 -13.64 -4.29
CA ILE A 719 17.46 -14.79 -5.13
C ILE A 719 16.99 -14.52 -6.56
N VAL A 720 17.91 -14.47 -7.52
CA VAL A 720 17.64 -14.32 -8.95
C VAL A 720 17.82 -15.67 -9.62
N LEU A 721 16.72 -16.30 -10.02
CA LEU A 721 16.72 -17.62 -10.65
C LEU A 721 17.23 -17.57 -12.10
N GLY A 722 17.71 -18.70 -12.61
CA GLY A 722 18.28 -18.81 -13.96
C GLY A 722 17.28 -18.57 -15.10
N ASP A 723 15.98 -18.60 -14.80
CA ASP A 723 14.89 -18.26 -15.72
C ASP A 723 14.39 -16.82 -15.58
N ALA A 724 15.01 -15.99 -14.73
CA ALA A 724 14.65 -14.59 -14.60
C ALA A 724 14.83 -13.87 -15.95
N ASP A 725 13.72 -13.38 -16.49
CA ASP A 725 13.69 -12.57 -17.69
C ASP A 725 14.15 -11.12 -17.41
N GLU A 726 14.18 -10.27 -18.44
CA GLU A 726 14.60 -8.88 -18.30
C GLU A 726 13.80 -8.12 -17.23
N ARG A 727 12.50 -8.43 -17.09
CA ARG A 727 11.61 -7.78 -16.12
C ARG A 727 11.94 -8.21 -14.71
N ALA A 728 12.14 -9.51 -14.48
CA ALA A 728 12.52 -10.06 -13.19
C ALA A 728 13.92 -9.56 -12.77
N ILE A 729 14.88 -9.51 -13.71
CA ILE A 729 16.21 -8.96 -13.48
C ILE A 729 16.13 -7.47 -13.14
N ALA A 730 15.38 -6.66 -13.90
CA ALA A 730 15.23 -5.23 -13.60
C ALA A 730 14.60 -5.01 -12.21
N SER A 731 13.62 -5.84 -11.84
CA SER A 731 12.99 -5.81 -10.52
C SER A 731 13.97 -6.19 -9.41
N ALA A 732 14.82 -7.21 -9.64
CA ALA A 732 15.88 -7.62 -8.72
C ALA A 732 16.92 -6.51 -8.53
N VAL A 733 17.39 -5.91 -9.62
CA VAL A 733 18.36 -4.79 -9.60
C VAL A 733 17.77 -3.59 -8.87
N GLY A 734 16.50 -3.25 -9.11
CA GLY A 734 15.81 -2.18 -8.38
C GLY A 734 15.67 -2.46 -6.89
N ALA A 735 15.30 -3.69 -6.51
CA ALA A 735 15.19 -4.11 -5.12
C ALA A 735 16.55 -4.08 -4.41
N VAL A 736 17.58 -4.70 -4.99
CA VAL A 736 18.94 -4.74 -4.43
C VAL A 736 19.58 -3.35 -4.41
N GLY A 737 19.40 -2.57 -5.48
CA GLY A 737 19.87 -1.19 -5.58
C GLY A 737 19.25 -0.25 -4.53
N SER A 738 18.06 -0.58 -4.01
CA SER A 738 17.46 0.18 -2.90
C SER A 738 18.33 0.13 -1.63
N THR A 739 19.13 -0.92 -1.42
CA THR A 739 20.12 -0.96 -0.33
C THR A 739 21.13 0.18 -0.44
N PHE A 740 21.47 0.63 -1.65
CA PHE A 740 22.34 1.78 -1.86
C PHE A 740 21.60 3.11 -1.76
N SER A 741 20.45 3.22 -2.43
CA SER A 741 19.79 4.50 -2.71
C SER A 741 18.72 4.89 -1.69
N PHE A 742 18.25 3.96 -0.85
CA PHE A 742 17.23 4.22 0.14
C PHE A 742 17.86 4.25 1.54
N HIS A 743 17.80 5.44 2.16
CA HIS A 743 18.32 5.72 3.51
C HIS A 743 19.70 5.10 3.82
N SER A 744 20.58 5.12 2.81
CA SER A 744 21.95 4.60 2.87
C SER A 744 22.03 3.17 3.45
N GLY A 745 21.05 2.32 3.14
CA GLY A 745 21.01 0.92 3.55
C GLY A 745 20.74 0.69 5.04
N GLN A 746 20.35 1.72 5.80
CA GLN A 746 19.99 1.62 7.22
C GLN A 746 18.58 1.05 7.41
N ILE A 747 18.33 -0.13 6.84
CA ILE A 747 17.00 -0.74 6.73
C ILE A 747 17.12 -2.22 7.07
N CYS A 748 16.39 -2.70 8.08
CA CYS A 748 16.46 -4.10 8.51
C CYS A 748 16.01 -5.08 7.42
N THR A 749 15.12 -4.65 6.53
CA THR A 749 14.61 -5.46 5.41
C THR A 749 15.47 -5.35 4.14
N ALA A 750 16.60 -4.65 4.16
CA ALA A 750 17.39 -4.45 2.95
C ALA A 750 17.87 -5.80 2.35
N PRO A 751 17.67 -6.03 1.04
CA PRO A 751 18.30 -7.14 0.32
C PRO A 751 19.81 -6.90 0.19
N THR A 752 20.53 -7.23 1.26
CA THR A 752 21.98 -7.01 1.38
C THR A 752 22.80 -8.18 0.83
N ARG A 753 22.16 -9.33 0.57
CA ARG A 753 22.74 -10.45 -0.18
C ARG A 753 22.00 -10.61 -1.49
N VAL A 754 22.70 -10.61 -2.61
CA VAL A 754 22.13 -10.95 -3.92
C VAL A 754 22.68 -12.30 -4.35
N LEU A 755 21.81 -13.31 -4.37
CA LEU A 755 22.13 -14.66 -4.82
C LEU A 755 21.69 -14.76 -6.27
N VAL A 756 22.62 -14.98 -7.19
CA VAL A 756 22.31 -14.99 -8.63
C VAL A 756 22.70 -16.32 -9.24
N HIS A 757 21.79 -16.93 -9.98
CA HIS A 757 22.10 -18.14 -10.73
C HIS A 757 23.27 -17.89 -11.68
N ARG A 758 24.21 -18.84 -11.77
CA ARG A 758 25.49 -18.65 -12.47
C ARG A 758 25.35 -18.11 -13.90
N SER A 759 24.30 -18.51 -14.63
CA SER A 759 24.04 -18.04 -16.00
C SER A 759 23.74 -16.53 -16.12
N LEU A 760 23.31 -15.88 -15.04
CA LEU A 760 22.93 -14.46 -15.01
C LEU A 760 23.86 -13.59 -14.16
N TYR A 761 24.85 -14.20 -13.49
CA TYR A 761 25.69 -13.54 -12.49
C TYR A 761 26.34 -12.25 -13.01
N GLU A 762 27.15 -12.34 -14.06
CA GLU A 762 27.85 -11.17 -14.64
C GLU A 762 26.89 -10.06 -15.07
N LYS A 763 25.74 -10.42 -15.62
CA LYS A 763 24.72 -9.46 -16.06
C LYS A 763 24.15 -8.67 -14.89
N VAL A 764 23.82 -9.34 -13.78
CA VAL A 764 23.29 -8.69 -12.58
C VAL A 764 24.36 -7.86 -11.88
N ILE A 765 25.60 -8.35 -11.79
CA ILE A 765 26.74 -7.60 -11.21
C ILE A 765 26.97 -6.30 -11.99
N ALA A 766 27.02 -6.36 -13.33
CA ALA A 766 27.19 -5.18 -14.17
C ALA A 766 26.05 -4.16 -13.98
N ALA A 767 24.81 -4.62 -13.93
CA ALA A 767 23.65 -3.76 -13.71
C ALA A 767 23.67 -3.08 -12.32
N LEU A 768 24.05 -3.81 -11.27
CA LEU A 768 24.19 -3.25 -9.92
C LEU A 768 25.37 -2.28 -9.78
N THR A 769 26.47 -2.56 -10.48
CA THR A 769 27.63 -1.66 -10.57
C THR A 769 27.21 -0.32 -11.17
N HIS A 770 26.57 -0.37 -12.34
CA HIS A 770 26.06 0.84 -12.99
C HIS A 770 25.05 1.59 -12.12
N TYR A 771 24.15 0.87 -11.44
CA TYR A 771 23.20 1.47 -10.51
C TYR A 771 23.95 2.24 -9.41
N ALA A 772 24.93 1.63 -8.75
CA ALA A 772 25.69 2.23 -7.66
C ALA A 772 26.48 3.48 -8.10
N GLU A 773 27.14 3.43 -9.26
CA GLU A 773 27.92 4.56 -9.81
C GLU A 773 27.05 5.76 -10.20
N SER A 774 25.78 5.52 -10.54
CA SER A 774 24.85 6.58 -10.92
C SER A 774 24.34 7.42 -9.74
N LEU A 775 24.58 7.00 -8.50
CA LEU A 775 23.98 7.62 -7.32
C LEU A 775 24.77 8.85 -6.85
N LYS A 776 24.09 9.98 -6.72
CA LYS A 776 24.66 11.20 -6.12
C LYS A 776 24.72 11.07 -4.59
N ILE A 777 25.93 11.08 -4.04
CA ILE A 777 26.21 11.29 -2.62
C ILE A 777 26.29 12.79 -2.36
N GLY A 778 25.70 13.29 -1.28
CA GLY A 778 25.77 14.70 -0.97
C GLY A 778 24.91 15.12 0.21
N ASP A 779 24.69 16.43 0.30
CA ASP A 779 23.86 17.03 1.34
C ASP A 779 22.41 16.50 1.27
N PRO A 780 21.87 15.92 2.35
CA PRO A 780 20.51 15.37 2.35
C PRO A 780 19.41 16.41 2.08
N VAL A 781 19.65 17.71 2.27
CA VAL A 781 18.65 18.75 1.95
C VAL A 781 18.56 19.04 0.45
N ASP A 782 19.61 18.72 -0.32
CA ASP A 782 19.59 18.84 -1.79
C ASP A 782 18.70 17.73 -2.37
N ASN A 783 17.64 18.14 -3.08
CA ASN A 783 16.67 17.21 -3.68
C ASN A 783 17.28 16.27 -4.74
N SER A 784 18.46 16.58 -5.26
CA SER A 784 19.18 15.71 -6.19
C SER A 784 20.10 14.69 -5.50
N THR A 785 20.32 14.81 -4.19
CA THR A 785 21.05 13.82 -3.40
C THR A 785 20.23 12.54 -3.26
N ILE A 786 20.87 11.41 -3.53
CA ILE A 786 20.27 10.09 -3.40
C ILE A 786 20.80 9.36 -2.16
N VAL A 787 22.10 9.47 -1.89
CA VAL A 787 22.78 8.79 -0.78
C VAL A 787 23.18 9.81 0.27
N GLY A 788 22.58 9.71 1.46
CA GLY A 788 22.88 10.54 2.62
C GLY A 788 23.96 9.92 3.53
N PRO A 789 24.30 10.56 4.65
CA PRO A 789 25.20 9.99 5.66
C PRO A 789 24.57 8.79 6.37
N LEU A 790 25.40 8.01 7.06
CA LEU A 790 24.95 7.10 8.12
C LEU A 790 24.73 7.88 9.41
N ILE A 791 23.99 7.32 10.36
CA ILE A 791 23.54 8.04 11.57
C ILE A 791 24.67 8.58 12.47
N SER A 792 25.86 7.96 12.45
CA SER A 792 26.96 8.30 13.36
C SER A 792 28.33 7.89 12.83
N ALA A 793 29.38 8.52 13.36
CA ALA A 793 30.77 8.12 13.10
C ALA A 793 31.01 6.63 13.44
N ALA A 794 30.50 6.16 14.59
CA ALA A 794 30.63 4.76 15.00
C ALA A 794 29.99 3.78 14.00
N GLN A 795 28.85 4.15 13.42
CA GLN A 795 28.19 3.33 12.40
C GLN A 795 28.96 3.34 11.07
N ARG A 796 29.50 4.49 10.65
CA ARG A 796 30.40 4.60 9.48
C ARG A 796 31.64 3.71 9.66
N ASP A 797 32.34 3.87 10.77
CA ASP A 797 33.59 3.15 11.05
C ASP A 797 33.34 1.62 11.11
N ARG A 798 32.18 1.21 11.65
CA ARG A 798 31.76 -0.20 11.64
C ARG A 798 31.53 -0.74 10.22
N VAL A 799 30.82 0.01 9.37
CA VAL A 799 30.57 -0.40 7.98
C VAL A 799 31.87 -0.47 7.18
N GLU A 800 32.76 0.51 7.33
CA GLU A 800 34.08 0.52 6.69
C GLU A 800 34.94 -0.68 7.15
N ALA A 801 34.90 -1.04 8.43
CA ALA A 801 35.59 -2.22 8.95
C ALA A 801 35.09 -3.53 8.31
N TYR A 802 33.78 -3.68 8.09
CA TYR A 802 33.24 -4.83 7.37
C TYR A 802 33.72 -4.89 5.92
N VAL A 803 33.77 -3.76 5.23
CA VAL A 803 34.28 -3.68 3.85
C VAL A 803 35.76 -4.04 3.79
N SER A 804 36.58 -3.51 4.71
CA SER A 804 37.99 -3.89 4.82
C SER A 804 38.15 -5.37 5.08
N GLY A 805 37.41 -5.92 6.04
CA GLY A 805 37.45 -7.35 6.36
C GLY A 805 37.02 -8.26 5.21
N ALA A 806 36.14 -7.80 4.32
CA ALA A 806 35.80 -8.54 3.11
C ALA A 806 36.98 -8.64 2.13
N ARG A 807 37.77 -7.56 1.98
CA ARG A 807 39.01 -7.58 1.18
C ARG A 807 40.02 -8.56 1.78
N ASP A 808 40.19 -8.52 3.10
CA ASP A 808 41.11 -9.41 3.82
C ASP A 808 40.69 -10.88 3.71
N GLN A 809 39.39 -11.16 3.60
CA GLN A 809 38.83 -12.51 3.37
C GLN A 809 38.86 -12.92 1.88
N GLY A 810 39.38 -12.08 0.98
CA GLY A 810 39.56 -12.39 -0.44
C GLY A 810 38.37 -12.06 -1.34
N ALA A 811 37.36 -11.35 -0.85
CA ALA A 811 36.24 -10.92 -1.67
C ALA A 811 36.64 -9.76 -2.60
N ARG A 812 36.01 -9.67 -3.76
CA ARG A 812 36.28 -8.61 -4.74
C ARG A 812 35.36 -7.42 -4.52
N ILE A 813 35.93 -6.24 -4.31
CA ILE A 813 35.16 -4.98 -4.34
C ILE A 813 35.00 -4.54 -5.79
N VAL A 814 33.76 -4.50 -6.28
CA VAL A 814 33.45 -4.16 -7.68
C VAL A 814 33.32 -2.65 -7.86
N VAL A 815 32.65 -1.99 -6.90
CA VAL A 815 32.44 -0.54 -6.88
C VAL A 815 32.43 -0.06 -5.43
N GLY A 816 32.84 1.19 -5.22
CA GLY A 816 32.88 1.81 -3.91
C GLY A 816 33.97 1.21 -3.02
N GLY A 817 33.63 0.98 -1.76
CA GLY A 817 34.53 0.44 -0.74
C GLY A 817 35.58 1.39 -0.20
N GLU A 818 35.62 2.63 -0.69
CA GLU A 818 36.41 3.72 -0.15
C GLU A 818 35.49 4.82 0.40
N ARG A 819 35.98 5.58 1.38
CA ARG A 819 35.24 6.71 1.93
C ARG A 819 35.03 7.79 0.85
N PRO A 820 33.80 8.27 0.63
CA PRO A 820 33.55 9.32 -0.36
C PRO A 820 34.23 10.64 0.04
N ALA A 821 34.55 11.47 -0.95
CA ALA A 821 35.21 12.75 -0.73
C ALA A 821 34.32 13.81 -0.03
N HIS A 822 33.00 13.61 -0.04
CA HIS A 822 32.04 14.54 0.55
C HIS A 822 32.20 14.63 2.08
N LYS A 823 32.38 15.85 2.58
CA LYS A 823 32.65 16.19 3.99
C LYS A 823 32.06 17.58 4.29
N PRO A 824 31.77 17.92 5.56
CA PRO A 824 31.78 17.05 6.76
C PRO A 824 30.69 15.97 6.71
N GLY A 825 30.63 15.06 7.71
CA GLY A 825 29.56 14.07 7.90
C GLY A 825 29.97 12.60 7.77
N PHE A 826 29.04 11.71 8.11
CA PHE A 826 29.30 10.27 8.27
C PHE A 826 28.96 9.43 7.02
N TYR A 827 29.49 9.83 5.87
CA TYR A 827 29.17 9.22 4.58
C TYR A 827 29.95 7.91 4.31
N VAL A 828 29.28 6.96 3.66
CA VAL A 828 29.85 5.72 3.11
C VAL A 828 29.43 5.59 1.66
N ALA A 829 30.35 5.18 0.78
CA ALA A 829 30.04 4.96 -0.63
C ALA A 829 29.19 3.70 -0.83
N PRO A 830 28.20 3.71 -1.75
CA PRO A 830 27.56 2.49 -2.24
C PRO A 830 28.61 1.46 -2.65
N THR A 831 28.57 0.27 -2.03
CA THR A 831 29.63 -0.73 -2.19
C THR A 831 29.04 -2.07 -2.63
N LEU A 832 29.48 -2.57 -3.78
CA LEU A 832 29.16 -3.92 -4.25
C LEU A 832 30.37 -4.82 -4.05
N ILE A 833 30.18 -5.88 -3.27
CA ILE A 833 31.17 -6.94 -3.03
C ILE A 833 30.71 -8.14 -3.84
N ALA A 834 31.55 -8.63 -4.76
CA ALA A 834 31.30 -9.82 -5.55
C ALA A 834 32.23 -10.96 -5.14
N ASP A 835 31.86 -12.16 -5.58
CA ASP A 835 32.64 -13.38 -5.44
C ASP A 835 32.87 -13.73 -3.96
N ALA A 836 31.89 -13.38 -3.13
CA ALA A 836 31.92 -13.65 -1.70
C ALA A 836 31.55 -15.11 -1.42
N ASP A 837 32.27 -15.72 -0.48
CA ASP A 837 31.93 -17.04 0.06
C ASP A 837 30.81 -16.91 1.11
N PRO A 838 29.79 -17.79 1.14
CA PRO A 838 28.71 -17.75 2.12
C PRO A 838 29.16 -17.77 3.60
N ALA A 839 30.36 -18.27 3.89
CA ALA A 839 30.93 -18.31 5.23
C ALA A 839 31.57 -16.97 5.66
N MET A 840 31.85 -16.05 4.72
CA MET A 840 32.45 -14.75 5.02
C MET A 840 31.59 -13.93 5.96
N THR A 841 32.23 -13.10 6.79
CA THR A 841 31.54 -12.25 7.78
C THR A 841 30.50 -11.36 7.13
N VAL A 842 30.83 -10.71 6.01
CA VAL A 842 29.92 -9.82 5.28
C VAL A 842 28.72 -10.54 4.66
N ALA A 843 28.81 -11.85 4.42
CA ALA A 843 27.69 -12.67 3.96
C ALA A 843 26.78 -13.15 5.11
N ARG A 844 27.21 -13.05 6.37
CA ARG A 844 26.47 -13.59 7.53
C ARG A 844 25.92 -12.55 8.48
N GLU A 845 26.67 -11.47 8.69
CA GLU A 845 26.34 -10.42 9.66
C GLU A 845 25.63 -9.22 9.02
N GLU A 846 24.78 -8.56 9.80
CA GLU A 846 24.12 -7.31 9.41
C GLU A 846 25.10 -6.13 9.46
N LEU A 847 25.25 -5.41 8.34
CA LEU A 847 26.12 -4.23 8.24
C LEU A 847 25.35 -2.93 8.55
N PHE A 848 24.09 -2.85 8.09
CA PHE A 848 23.23 -1.68 8.25
C PHE A 848 23.84 -0.40 7.63
N GLY A 849 24.22 -0.52 6.36
CA GLY A 849 24.84 0.50 5.52
C GLY A 849 24.71 0.15 4.04
N PRO A 850 25.19 0.99 3.10
CA PRO A 850 24.93 0.84 1.67
C PRO A 850 25.87 -0.18 1.01
N VAL A 851 25.84 -1.43 1.50
CA VAL A 851 26.73 -2.51 1.08
C VAL A 851 25.91 -3.72 0.66
N VAL A 852 26.15 -4.21 -0.56
CA VAL A 852 25.55 -5.42 -1.12
C VAL A 852 26.64 -6.46 -1.34
N VAL A 853 26.34 -7.70 -0.99
CA VAL A 853 27.23 -8.86 -1.19
C VAL A 853 26.58 -9.79 -2.21
N ALA A 854 27.28 -10.10 -3.29
CA ALA A 854 26.82 -10.96 -4.35
C ALA A 854 27.47 -12.35 -4.28
N LEU A 855 26.65 -13.38 -4.44
CA LEU A 855 27.09 -14.78 -4.41
C LEU A 855 26.44 -15.55 -5.57
N PRO A 856 27.19 -16.33 -6.36
CA PRO A 856 26.62 -17.20 -7.37
C PRO A 856 26.01 -18.47 -6.75
N PHE A 857 25.07 -19.10 -7.44
CA PHE A 857 24.61 -20.46 -7.14
C PHE A 857 24.33 -21.24 -8.44
N ASP A 858 24.32 -22.57 -8.35
CA ASP A 858 24.08 -23.46 -9.49
C ASP A 858 22.65 -24.04 -9.54
N ASP A 859 22.04 -24.29 -8.39
CA ASP A 859 20.68 -24.82 -8.31
C ASP A 859 19.87 -24.22 -7.14
N GLU A 860 18.56 -24.47 -7.13
CA GLU A 860 17.65 -23.95 -6.12
C GLU A 860 17.90 -24.49 -4.71
N ASP A 861 18.37 -25.73 -4.58
CA ASP A 861 18.66 -26.32 -3.27
C ASP A 861 19.87 -25.64 -2.64
N GLU A 862 20.87 -25.33 -3.45
CA GLU A 862 21.99 -24.48 -3.07
C GLU A 862 21.53 -23.06 -2.73
N ALA A 863 20.70 -22.43 -3.56
CA ALA A 863 20.20 -21.08 -3.30
C ALA A 863 19.50 -20.98 -1.92
N VAL A 864 18.62 -21.95 -1.61
CA VAL A 864 17.95 -22.04 -0.30
C VAL A 864 18.96 -22.27 0.81
N ARG A 865 19.93 -23.18 0.64
CA ARG A 865 20.99 -23.44 1.64
C ARG A 865 21.79 -22.19 1.96
N ILE A 866 22.18 -21.40 0.94
CA ILE A 866 22.92 -20.14 1.13
C ILE A 866 22.03 -19.08 1.77
N ALA A 867 20.79 -18.90 1.29
CA ALA A 867 19.84 -17.96 1.86
C ALA A 867 19.61 -18.22 3.36
N ASP A 868 19.48 -19.49 3.75
CA ASP A 868 19.24 -19.89 5.14
C ASP A 868 20.49 -19.98 6.03
N ALA A 869 21.70 -19.89 5.47
CA ALA A 869 22.99 -19.95 6.17
C ALA A 869 23.32 -18.69 6.98
N THR A 870 22.31 -18.08 7.61
CA THR A 870 22.41 -16.92 8.48
C THR A 870 21.52 -17.12 9.72
N PRO A 871 21.90 -16.58 10.90
CA PRO A 871 21.02 -16.59 12.08
C PRO A 871 19.73 -15.78 11.88
N TYR A 872 19.70 -14.90 10.87
CA TYR A 872 18.56 -14.04 10.56
C TYR A 872 17.50 -14.73 9.69
N GLY A 873 16.31 -14.13 9.63
CA GLY A 873 15.18 -14.58 8.81
C GLY A 873 14.07 -13.53 8.76
N LEU A 874 14.41 -12.27 8.45
CA LEU A 874 13.45 -11.17 8.45
C LEU A 874 12.67 -11.06 7.13
N TYR A 875 13.38 -10.77 6.03
CA TYR A 875 12.78 -10.56 4.71
C TYR A 875 13.73 -11.08 3.63
N ASP A 876 13.27 -12.04 2.82
CA ASP A 876 13.96 -12.52 1.62
C ASP A 876 13.15 -12.20 0.36
N TYR A 877 13.72 -12.42 -0.82
CA TYR A 877 13.13 -12.09 -2.10
C TYR A 877 13.47 -13.15 -3.15
N VAL A 878 12.54 -13.44 -4.06
CA VAL A 878 12.72 -14.40 -5.16
C VAL A 878 12.30 -13.73 -6.47
N PHE A 879 13.19 -13.74 -7.46
CA PHE A 879 13.00 -13.14 -8.78
C PHE A 879 13.09 -14.22 -9.86
N SER A 880 12.02 -14.35 -10.66
CA SER A 880 11.87 -15.38 -11.70
C SER A 880 10.80 -14.95 -12.71
N ALA A 881 10.90 -15.43 -13.95
CA ALA A 881 9.82 -15.28 -14.93
C ALA A 881 8.58 -16.14 -14.59
N ASP A 882 8.73 -17.19 -13.79
CA ASP A 882 7.64 -18.05 -13.32
C ASP A 882 7.30 -17.76 -11.85
N ALA A 883 6.19 -17.07 -11.62
CA ALA A 883 5.72 -16.74 -10.28
C ALA A 883 5.32 -17.97 -9.45
N GLY A 884 4.87 -19.06 -10.07
CA GLY A 884 4.52 -20.32 -9.39
C GLY A 884 5.76 -21.07 -8.89
N ARG A 885 6.81 -21.09 -9.70
CA ARG A 885 8.14 -21.56 -9.30
C ARG A 885 8.70 -20.70 -8.16
N ALA A 886 8.66 -19.38 -8.30
CA ALA A 886 9.11 -18.46 -7.26
C ALA A 886 8.35 -18.64 -5.93
N TRP A 887 7.02 -18.87 -5.99
CA TRP A 887 6.22 -19.18 -4.81
C TRP A 887 6.64 -20.49 -4.14
N THR A 888 6.90 -21.52 -4.94
CA THR A 888 7.35 -22.83 -4.43
C THR A 888 8.71 -22.72 -3.74
N LEU A 889 9.64 -21.95 -4.30
CA LEU A 889 10.92 -21.65 -3.67
C LEU A 889 10.73 -20.82 -2.39
N ALA A 890 9.91 -19.77 -2.44
CA ALA A 890 9.63 -18.88 -1.30
C ALA A 890 9.14 -19.65 -0.07
N ALA A 891 8.28 -20.65 -0.26
CA ALA A 891 7.76 -21.50 0.82
C ALA A 891 8.84 -22.34 1.53
N ARG A 892 10.03 -22.50 0.94
CA ARG A 892 11.16 -23.24 1.51
C ARG A 892 12.08 -22.36 2.36
N LEU A 893 12.02 -21.03 2.19
CA LEU A 893 12.88 -20.09 2.91
C LEU A 893 12.42 -19.92 4.36
N ARG A 894 13.36 -19.91 5.30
CA ARG A 894 13.04 -19.65 6.72
C ARG A 894 13.11 -18.16 7.04
N SER A 895 12.25 -17.40 6.38
CA SER A 895 12.10 -15.96 6.57
C SER A 895 10.67 -15.60 6.90
N GLY A 896 10.47 -14.57 7.73
CA GLY A 896 9.14 -14.12 8.11
C GLY A 896 8.38 -13.41 6.99
N ASN A 897 9.10 -12.94 5.97
CA ASN A 897 8.55 -12.25 4.81
C ASN A 897 9.31 -12.72 3.57
N VAL A 898 8.60 -12.96 2.46
CA VAL A 898 9.23 -13.25 1.16
C VAL A 898 8.53 -12.45 0.06
N GLY A 899 9.30 -11.63 -0.65
CA GLY A 899 8.81 -10.88 -1.81
C GLY A 899 9.03 -11.67 -3.10
N ILE A 900 8.00 -11.81 -3.93
CA ILE A 900 8.10 -12.48 -5.23
C ILE A 900 8.07 -11.41 -6.32
N ASN A 901 9.16 -11.28 -7.07
CA ASN A 901 9.34 -10.28 -8.13
C ASN A 901 9.13 -8.82 -7.66
N THR A 902 9.24 -8.54 -6.36
CA THR A 902 9.03 -7.20 -5.80
C THR A 902 9.67 -7.05 -4.43
N ALA A 903 10.11 -5.83 -4.11
CA ALA A 903 10.45 -5.41 -2.75
C ALA A 903 9.29 -4.66 -2.06
N GLN A 904 8.19 -4.40 -2.79
CA GLN A 904 7.03 -3.68 -2.25
C GLN A 904 6.29 -4.56 -1.25
N ARG A 905 6.12 -4.06 -0.02
CA ARG A 905 5.38 -4.75 1.04
C ARG A 905 3.88 -4.45 0.94
N HIS A 906 3.05 -5.45 1.25
CA HIS A 906 1.64 -5.26 1.55
C HIS A 906 1.47 -4.85 3.02
N PRO A 907 0.85 -3.71 3.36
CA PRO A 907 0.83 -3.21 4.73
C PRO A 907 0.01 -4.07 5.71
N GLU A 908 -0.99 -4.80 5.22
CA GLU A 908 -1.87 -5.68 6.03
C GLU A 908 -1.35 -7.12 6.19
N THR A 909 -0.21 -7.50 5.60
CA THR A 909 0.40 -8.82 5.88
C THR A 909 1.17 -8.76 7.20
N PRO A 910 1.31 -9.89 7.92
CA PRO A 910 2.18 -9.93 9.09
C PRO A 910 3.60 -9.55 8.70
N PHE A 911 4.27 -8.80 9.57
CA PHE A 911 5.66 -8.39 9.46
C PHE A 911 6.43 -8.87 10.69
N GLY A 912 7.71 -9.19 10.52
CA GLY A 912 8.57 -9.65 11.60
C GLY A 912 9.34 -10.92 11.28
N GLY A 913 10.31 -11.22 12.14
CA GLY A 913 11.35 -12.20 11.84
C GLY A 913 11.04 -13.66 12.21
N PHE A 914 11.70 -14.57 11.51
CA PHE A 914 12.03 -15.91 11.97
C PHE A 914 13.40 -15.90 12.66
N LYS A 915 13.77 -17.02 13.31
CA LYS A 915 15.10 -17.25 13.91
C LYS A 915 15.48 -16.08 14.86
N GLU A 916 16.68 -15.51 14.72
CA GLU A 916 17.14 -14.41 15.56
C GLU A 916 16.68 -13.01 15.10
N SER A 917 15.88 -12.94 14.02
CA SER A 917 15.31 -11.68 13.53
C SER A 917 14.07 -11.22 14.31
N GLY A 918 13.56 -12.01 15.25
CA GLY A 918 12.48 -11.53 16.10
C GLY A 918 11.54 -12.58 16.68
N VAL A 919 10.60 -12.10 17.49
CA VAL A 919 9.52 -12.87 18.12
C VAL A 919 8.26 -12.00 18.09
N GLY A 920 7.13 -12.58 17.66
CA GLY A 920 5.89 -11.82 17.44
C GLY A 920 5.78 -11.27 16.02
N ARG A 921 4.67 -10.58 15.72
CA ARG A 921 4.44 -9.97 14.41
C ARG A 921 3.85 -8.58 14.56
N ASP A 922 4.35 -7.63 13.76
CA ASP A 922 3.72 -6.35 13.46
C ASP A 922 2.88 -6.49 12.15
N GLY A 923 2.30 -5.39 11.67
CA GLY A 923 1.58 -5.32 10.40
C GLY A 923 0.12 -5.75 10.49
N GLY A 924 -0.76 -4.98 9.85
CA GLY A 924 -2.20 -5.23 9.85
C GLY A 924 -2.79 -5.60 11.22
N SER A 925 -3.78 -6.49 11.20
CA SER A 925 -4.42 -6.98 12.43
C SER A 925 -3.50 -7.86 13.27
N PHE A 926 -2.46 -8.45 12.67
CA PHE A 926 -1.47 -9.27 13.38
C PHE A 926 -0.70 -8.43 14.40
N GLY A 927 -0.23 -7.25 13.98
CA GLY A 927 0.41 -6.26 14.84
C GLY A 927 -0.52 -5.74 15.92
N LEU A 928 -1.79 -5.48 15.60
CA LEU A 928 -2.80 -5.07 16.59
C LEU A 928 -2.96 -6.13 17.70
N HIS A 929 -3.14 -7.39 17.31
CA HIS A 929 -3.42 -8.49 18.23
C HIS A 929 -2.26 -8.81 19.17
N ALA A 930 -1.02 -8.47 18.82
CA ALA A 930 0.15 -8.66 19.68
C ALA A 930 0.08 -7.84 20.98
N TYR A 931 -0.74 -6.79 21.03
CA TYR A 931 -0.95 -5.93 22.21
C TYR A 931 -2.17 -6.35 23.05
N SER A 932 -2.55 -7.63 23.00
CA SER A 932 -3.68 -8.18 23.74
C SER A 932 -3.42 -9.58 24.30
N GLU A 933 -4.12 -9.92 25.37
CA GLU A 933 -4.24 -11.30 25.87
C GLU A 933 -5.60 -11.89 25.47
N LEU A 934 -5.63 -13.20 25.22
CA LEU A 934 -6.86 -13.92 24.91
C LEU A 934 -7.49 -14.49 26.19
N GLN A 935 -8.69 -14.04 26.49
CA GLN A 935 -9.52 -14.53 27.59
C GLN A 935 -10.62 -15.45 27.04
N SER A 936 -10.77 -16.65 27.60
CA SER A 936 -11.92 -17.50 27.32
C SER A 936 -13.09 -17.13 28.24
N LEU A 937 -14.26 -16.89 27.66
CA LEU A 937 -15.53 -16.76 28.36
C LEU A 937 -16.43 -17.93 27.98
N VAL A 938 -16.94 -18.65 28.97
CA VAL A 938 -17.84 -19.80 28.78
C VAL A 938 -19.09 -19.62 29.64
N TRP A 939 -20.25 -20.01 29.12
CA TRP A 939 -21.51 -19.93 29.84
C TRP A 939 -22.45 -21.07 29.42
N VAL A 940 -23.39 -21.42 30.30
CA VAL A 940 -24.46 -22.37 29.99
C VAL A 940 -25.53 -21.63 29.19
N SER A 941 -25.94 -22.20 28.05
CA SER A 941 -27.01 -21.65 27.20
C SER A 941 -28.40 -21.99 27.71
#